data_AF-A0A2A7AE49-F1
#
_entry.id   AF-A0A2A7AE49-F1
#
_cell.length_a   1.000
_cell.length_b   1.000
_cell.length_c   1.000
_cell.angle_alpha   90.00
_cell.angle_beta   90.00
_cell.angle_gamma   90.00
#
_symmetry.space_group_name_H-M   'P 1'
#
loop_
_entity.id
_entity.type
_entity.pdbx_description
1 polymer ?
#
loop_
_entity_poly.entity_id
_entity_poly.type
_entity_poly.pdbx_seq_one_letter_code
_entity_poly.pdbx_strand_id
1 'polypeptide(L)'
;MLKDIAGIRVCGANFENSSDILFLDPHYGNKIKKVKGSLLYGRNGAGKSTLAKAVKSAKGEVQEAIIQADFLDSNNSPFELTPEDKSHIFVFDEEYVDKNIKIQESGLNTIVMLGHQVELAEQIQTERKNLEELKTARDAQEAIVQTYEKDDTETSPKYHMKKMRYALQGDDCWAGRDKLIKGNRQNTSVHNDTYKHLVPFSTSKTRDQLIVEFNETLKSLREAQQGNATISSSISTFNIHYDEEKIMRLLKMKIEKPELTEREHYLLELAQTGNTSQLNRMVTIFSNKNVCACPVCMQPVSEEYKQNLVQSVQKVLSKAVEEHQESLRQFIMDEIEFNFSPFIKLANTDLCSKLLLEFNAAIKYNNLVIQSKIDDPYTPCEQQLQPISTLLTRLNVAFDKLECERIEYNKEITATKPIVDYLTKINNQIAHFDIQDSYLRYLACAAQAKKEQEKLVELQNASARTKHRLDELEAMQKNVQVAVSIINNNLNYIFFSNTRFKIDYRNGNYILLSNGKSVRPSQVSQGERNIIGLCYFFASILQNQEESSGYTKEYLLVIDDPVSSFDIENKTGIMSFLRYQLGKFLLGNKDTRAIIMTHDLPTYYDSEKIFKELTAASETICGEKPVYRLYELKNQKLVTFSYNKRQEYSELIKIVYNYALGNATEYELVIGNIMRQMLEAFSTFQYKKGFDDISTDQSILALLPEDVYKTYFENLMYRLILNNGSHRLEQTQSMSDMYFFTVISDSEKQRTAKEILCFIYLLNKKHLLSHLEGCTDIESNLQHWCNDIKNSCLM
;
A
#
# COMPACT_ATOMS: atom_id res chain seq x y z
N MET A 1 -25.87 21.76 5.65
CA MET A 1 -26.21 21.23 4.31
C MET A 1 -26.77 22.36 3.48
N LEU A 2 -26.79 22.27 2.15
CA LEU A 2 -27.25 23.37 1.31
C LEU A 2 -28.70 23.79 1.60
N LYS A 3 -29.59 22.87 1.99
CA LYS A 3 -31.01 23.06 2.31
C LYS A 3 -31.25 24.00 3.49
N ASP A 4 -30.24 24.17 4.34
CA ASP A 4 -30.34 24.98 5.54
C ASP A 4 -30.15 26.48 5.22
N ILE A 5 -29.63 26.82 4.03
CA ILE A 5 -29.48 28.22 3.58
C ILE A 5 -30.86 28.87 3.45
N ALA A 6 -31.14 29.91 4.24
CA ALA A 6 -32.31 30.77 4.09
C ALA A 6 -31.99 32.08 3.37
N GLY A 7 -30.73 32.52 3.42
CA GLY A 7 -30.31 33.79 2.84
C GLY A 7 -28.81 34.03 2.85
N ILE A 8 -28.43 35.28 2.63
CA ILE A 8 -27.05 35.76 2.70
C ILE A 8 -26.97 37.09 3.45
N ARG A 9 -25.94 37.25 4.27
CA ARG A 9 -25.49 38.54 4.80
C ARG A 9 -24.49 39.15 3.84
N VAL A 10 -24.71 40.37 3.39
CA VAL A 10 -23.84 41.03 2.40
C VAL A 10 -23.46 42.44 2.84
N CYS A 11 -22.18 42.79 2.62
CA CYS A 11 -21.65 44.15 2.72
C CYS A 11 -20.66 44.38 1.57
N GLY A 12 -20.74 45.52 0.89
CA GLY A 12 -19.90 45.87 -0.27
C GLY A 12 -20.70 46.21 -1.52
N ALA A 13 -20.07 46.96 -2.43
CA ALA A 13 -20.67 47.54 -3.63
C ALA A 13 -21.98 48.29 -3.33
N ASN A 14 -23.12 47.78 -3.81
CA ASN A 14 -24.45 48.41 -3.64
C ASN A 14 -25.01 48.28 -2.21
N PHE A 15 -24.37 47.52 -1.31
CA PHE A 15 -24.76 47.37 0.09
C PHE A 15 -23.74 48.04 1.00
N GLU A 16 -23.91 49.34 1.26
CA GLU A 16 -23.00 50.14 2.09
C GLU A 16 -22.94 49.64 3.54
N ASN A 17 -24.06 49.11 4.03
CA ASN A 17 -24.18 48.53 5.37
C ASN A 17 -24.47 47.03 5.27
N SER A 18 -24.00 46.26 6.25
CA SER A 18 -24.31 44.83 6.38
C SER A 18 -25.82 44.61 6.37
N SER A 19 -26.29 43.87 5.37
CA SER A 19 -27.71 43.62 5.12
C SER A 19 -27.99 42.12 4.98
N ASP A 20 -29.04 41.65 5.65
CA ASP A 20 -29.47 40.25 5.61
C ASP A 20 -30.58 40.07 4.57
N ILE A 21 -30.33 39.23 3.56
CA ILE A 21 -31.19 39.02 2.40
C ILE A 21 -31.67 37.57 2.40
N LEU A 22 -32.87 37.35 2.95
CA LEU A 22 -33.48 36.03 3.13
C LEU A 22 -34.30 35.58 1.91
N PHE A 23 -33.62 35.29 0.81
CA PHE A 23 -34.26 34.87 -0.45
C PHE A 23 -35.04 33.54 -0.34
N LEU A 24 -34.64 32.62 0.55
CA LEU A 24 -35.21 31.28 0.70
C LEU A 24 -35.87 31.07 2.08
N ASP A 25 -36.37 32.16 2.69
CA ASP A 25 -37.06 32.10 3.99
C ASP A 25 -38.17 31.03 4.00
N PRO A 26 -38.11 30.03 4.91
CA PRO A 26 -39.12 28.98 5.00
C PRO A 26 -40.41 29.41 5.72
N HIS A 27 -40.46 30.59 6.35
CA HIS A 27 -41.62 31.05 7.12
C HIS A 27 -42.76 31.56 6.23
N TYR A 28 -43.87 30.83 6.20
CA TYR A 28 -45.07 31.18 5.43
C TYR A 28 -46.22 31.48 6.40
N GLY A 29 -46.26 32.73 6.89
CA GLY A 29 -47.06 33.08 8.06
C GLY A 29 -46.55 32.33 9.28
N ASN A 30 -47.44 31.65 10.01
CA ASN A 30 -47.07 30.86 11.20
C ASN A 30 -46.60 29.43 10.89
N LYS A 31 -46.41 29.06 9.62
CA LYS A 31 -46.04 27.70 9.19
C LYS A 31 -44.67 27.69 8.53
N ILE A 32 -43.88 26.68 8.82
CA ILE A 32 -42.64 26.38 8.09
C ILE A 32 -43.02 25.51 6.89
N LYS A 33 -42.58 25.90 5.69
CA LYS A 33 -42.80 25.12 4.46
C LYS A 33 -41.50 24.96 3.70
N LYS A 34 -41.37 23.85 2.99
CA LYS A 34 -40.26 23.67 2.06
C LYS A 34 -40.30 24.68 0.92
N VAL A 35 -39.18 25.39 0.72
CA VAL A 35 -39.03 26.38 -0.35
C VAL A 35 -38.22 25.78 -1.48
N LYS A 36 -38.77 25.70 -2.69
CA LYS A 36 -38.06 25.19 -3.89
C LYS A 36 -37.30 26.28 -4.64
N GLY A 37 -37.61 27.54 -4.38
CA GLY A 37 -36.88 28.63 -4.98
C GLY A 37 -37.45 30.00 -4.69
N SER A 38 -36.82 31.01 -5.27
CA SER A 38 -37.23 32.40 -5.16
C SER A 38 -37.04 33.14 -6.46
N LEU A 39 -38.00 34.01 -6.76
CA LEU A 39 -37.96 34.94 -7.85
C LEU A 39 -37.73 36.34 -7.30
N LEU A 40 -36.71 37.03 -7.80
CA LEU A 40 -36.35 38.37 -7.36
C LEU A 40 -36.40 39.34 -8.54
N TYR A 41 -37.37 40.25 -8.52
CA TYR A 41 -37.37 41.38 -9.42
C TYR A 41 -36.53 42.52 -8.83
N GLY A 42 -35.75 43.20 -9.64
CA GLY A 42 -35.06 44.42 -9.20
C GLY A 42 -34.68 45.27 -10.39
N ARG A 43 -34.95 46.57 -10.31
CA ARG A 43 -34.56 47.52 -11.34
C ARG A 43 -33.04 47.56 -11.52
N ASN A 44 -32.58 48.13 -12.62
CA ASN A 44 -31.14 48.36 -12.83
C ASN A 44 -30.59 49.21 -11.69
N GLY A 45 -29.43 48.80 -11.15
CA GLY A 45 -28.83 49.43 -9.96
C GLY A 45 -29.37 48.96 -8.61
N ALA A 46 -30.41 48.12 -8.54
CA ALA A 46 -30.99 47.67 -7.27
C ALA A 46 -30.09 46.74 -6.43
N GLY A 47 -29.00 46.19 -7.01
CA GLY A 47 -28.04 45.33 -6.31
C GLY A 47 -28.16 43.81 -6.59
N LYS A 48 -28.93 43.38 -7.62
CA LYS A 48 -29.09 41.95 -7.97
C LYS A 48 -27.75 41.24 -8.26
N SER A 49 -26.95 41.80 -9.16
CA SER A 49 -25.64 41.24 -9.51
C SER A 49 -24.65 41.30 -8.33
N THR A 50 -24.84 42.25 -7.41
CA THR A 50 -24.11 42.28 -6.13
C THR A 50 -24.46 41.08 -5.25
N LEU A 51 -25.73 40.66 -5.22
CA LEU A 51 -26.14 39.43 -4.52
C LEU A 51 -25.57 38.18 -5.19
N ALA A 52 -25.53 38.11 -6.53
CA ALA A 52 -24.87 37.01 -7.24
C ALA A 52 -23.38 36.91 -6.86
N LYS A 53 -22.67 38.05 -6.85
CA LYS A 53 -21.27 38.13 -6.41
C LYS A 53 -21.09 37.80 -4.93
N ALA A 54 -22.02 38.20 -4.08
CA ALA A 54 -21.99 37.84 -2.66
C ALA A 54 -22.10 36.31 -2.48
N VAL A 55 -22.99 35.63 -3.22
CA VAL A 55 -23.08 34.16 -3.20
C VAL A 55 -21.77 33.50 -3.64
N LYS A 56 -21.12 34.02 -4.69
CA LYS A 56 -19.78 33.56 -5.11
C LYS A 56 -18.73 33.78 -4.02
N SER A 57 -18.75 34.94 -3.36
CA SER A 57 -17.84 35.26 -2.26
C SER A 57 -18.03 34.32 -1.06
N ALA A 58 -19.27 34.08 -0.63
CA ALA A 58 -19.59 33.13 0.45
C ALA A 58 -19.24 31.67 0.10
N LYS A 59 -19.26 31.31 -1.18
CA LYS A 59 -18.78 30.03 -1.70
C LYS A 59 -17.24 29.91 -1.65
N GLY A 60 -16.51 31.02 -1.58
CA GLY A 60 -15.04 31.07 -1.50
C GLY A 60 -14.35 31.60 -2.76
N GLU A 61 -15.08 32.19 -3.71
CA GLU A 61 -14.50 32.88 -4.85
C GLU A 61 -14.14 34.33 -4.47
N VAL A 62 -12.92 34.79 -4.83
CA VAL A 62 -12.49 36.16 -4.51
C VAL A 62 -13.30 37.18 -5.32
N GLN A 63 -13.92 38.13 -4.64
CA GLN A 63 -14.75 39.19 -5.25
C GLN A 63 -14.35 40.54 -4.64
N GLU A 64 -13.53 41.32 -5.35
CA GLU A 64 -12.92 42.56 -4.82
C GLU A 64 -13.94 43.58 -4.29
N ALA A 65 -15.13 43.62 -4.88
CA ALA A 65 -16.18 44.56 -4.52
C ALA A 65 -17.03 44.14 -3.30
N ILE A 66 -16.84 42.92 -2.79
CA ILE A 66 -17.60 42.36 -1.66
C ILE A 66 -16.71 42.31 -0.42
N ILE A 67 -17.10 43.02 0.63
CA ILE A 67 -16.36 43.12 1.90
C ILE A 67 -16.75 41.97 2.83
N GLN A 68 -18.03 41.61 2.86
CA GLN A 68 -18.57 40.53 3.69
C GLN A 68 -19.64 39.76 2.92
N ALA A 69 -19.60 38.43 3.02
CA ALA A 69 -20.60 37.53 2.47
C ALA A 69 -20.70 36.24 3.30
N ASP A 70 -21.80 36.06 4.05
CA ASP A 70 -22.01 34.87 4.90
C ASP A 70 -23.38 34.22 4.60
N PHE A 71 -23.43 32.90 4.43
CA PHE A 71 -24.71 32.19 4.33
C PHE A 71 -25.43 32.18 5.67
N LEU A 72 -26.74 32.42 5.64
CA LEU A 72 -27.61 32.52 6.83
C LEU A 72 -28.59 31.35 6.88
N ASP A 73 -28.84 30.81 8.06
CA ASP A 73 -29.86 29.79 8.32
C ASP A 73 -31.26 30.40 8.51
N SER A 74 -32.27 29.58 8.77
CA SER A 74 -33.65 30.04 9.03
C SER A 74 -33.81 30.89 10.29
N ASN A 75 -32.84 30.87 11.20
CA ASN A 75 -32.79 31.71 12.41
C ASN A 75 -31.95 32.98 12.20
N ASN A 76 -31.60 33.29 10.95
CA ASN A 76 -30.78 34.43 10.57
C ASN A 76 -29.36 34.39 11.19
N SER A 77 -28.85 33.19 11.46
CA SER A 77 -27.53 32.94 12.01
C SER A 77 -26.55 32.51 10.91
N PRO A 78 -25.32 33.07 10.86
CA PRO A 78 -24.31 32.67 9.90
C PRO A 78 -23.80 31.26 10.20
N PHE A 79 -23.54 30.48 9.16
CA PHE A 79 -22.96 29.14 9.30
C PHE A 79 -22.01 28.82 8.14
N GLU A 80 -21.02 27.97 8.42
CA GLU A 80 -20.08 27.52 7.40
C GLU A 80 -20.57 26.26 6.68
N LEU A 81 -20.45 26.29 5.37
CA LEU A 81 -20.66 25.14 4.51
C LEU A 81 -19.36 24.37 4.32
N THR A 82 -19.48 23.05 4.22
CA THR A 82 -18.32 22.20 3.89
C THR A 82 -17.80 22.50 2.49
N PRO A 83 -16.53 22.20 2.16
CA PRO A 83 -16.02 22.34 0.80
C PRO A 83 -16.85 21.58 -0.24
N GLU A 84 -17.37 20.42 0.13
CA GLU A 84 -18.27 19.61 -0.72
C GLU A 84 -19.60 20.35 -0.97
N ASP A 85 -20.26 20.85 0.08
CA ASP A 85 -21.50 21.64 -0.07
C ASP A 85 -21.28 22.85 -0.98
N LYS A 86 -20.17 23.60 -0.77
CA LYS A 86 -19.80 24.77 -1.57
C LYS A 86 -19.62 24.42 -3.05
N SER A 87 -19.09 23.24 -3.36
CA SER A 87 -18.91 22.79 -4.76
C SER A 87 -20.22 22.61 -5.52
N HIS A 88 -21.35 22.47 -4.81
CA HIS A 88 -22.69 22.31 -5.39
C HIS A 88 -23.51 23.62 -5.47
N ILE A 89 -22.88 24.77 -5.22
CA ILE A 89 -23.47 26.11 -5.42
C ILE A 89 -23.01 26.66 -6.77
N PHE A 90 -23.96 26.94 -7.66
CA PHE A 90 -23.68 27.40 -9.02
C PHE A 90 -24.35 28.74 -9.28
N VAL A 91 -23.56 29.71 -9.73
CA VAL A 91 -24.01 31.08 -10.03
C VAL A 91 -23.81 31.36 -11.51
N PHE A 92 -24.90 31.66 -12.21
CA PHE A 92 -24.90 32.17 -13.57
C PHE A 92 -25.10 33.68 -13.53
N ASP A 93 -24.13 34.43 -14.05
CA ASP A 93 -24.16 35.89 -14.22
C ASP A 93 -23.22 36.29 -15.39
N GLU A 94 -23.11 37.59 -15.67
CA GLU A 94 -22.26 38.10 -16.77
C GLU A 94 -20.79 37.70 -16.59
N GLU A 95 -20.26 37.74 -15.37
CA GLU A 95 -18.88 37.31 -15.07
C GLU A 95 -18.67 35.81 -15.34
N TYR A 96 -19.67 34.97 -15.06
CA TYR A 96 -19.62 33.55 -15.41
C TYR A 96 -19.50 33.36 -16.92
N VAL A 97 -20.30 34.09 -17.71
CA VAL A 97 -20.23 34.05 -19.17
C VAL A 97 -18.86 34.54 -19.65
N ASP A 98 -18.35 35.64 -19.09
CA ASP A 98 -17.04 36.19 -19.47
C ASP A 98 -15.86 35.28 -19.16
N LYS A 99 -15.88 34.67 -17.96
CA LYS A 99 -14.83 33.78 -17.50
C LYS A 99 -14.79 32.49 -18.31
N ASN A 100 -15.96 31.89 -18.57
CA ASN A 100 -16.06 30.54 -19.12
C ASN A 100 -16.25 30.49 -20.63
N ILE A 101 -16.81 31.55 -21.24
CA ILE A 101 -16.99 31.69 -22.68
C ILE A 101 -16.09 32.81 -23.18
N LYS A 102 -14.84 32.46 -23.47
CA LYS A 102 -13.92 33.34 -24.19
C LYS A 102 -13.97 33.02 -25.67
N ILE A 103 -14.27 34.05 -26.45
CA ILE A 103 -14.35 33.99 -27.90
C ILE A 103 -13.06 34.64 -28.42
N GLN A 104 -12.15 33.84 -28.98
CA GLN A 104 -10.87 34.32 -29.51
C GLN A 104 -10.84 34.27 -31.04
N GLU A 105 -10.13 35.23 -31.65
CA GLU A 105 -9.84 35.25 -33.08
C GLU A 105 -8.60 34.38 -33.37
N SER A 106 -8.78 33.31 -34.14
CA SER A 106 -7.66 32.55 -34.71
C SER A 106 -7.92 32.34 -36.20
N GLY A 107 -7.33 33.19 -37.03
CA GLY A 107 -7.54 33.18 -38.47
C GLY A 107 -8.97 33.56 -38.86
N LEU A 108 -9.60 32.79 -39.76
CA LEU A 108 -10.97 33.06 -40.25
C LEU A 108 -12.09 32.56 -39.32
N ASN A 109 -11.77 31.86 -38.23
CA ASN A 109 -12.73 31.14 -37.40
C ASN A 109 -12.80 31.69 -35.97
N THR A 110 -13.98 31.64 -35.35
CA THR A 110 -14.19 31.86 -33.91
C THR A 110 -13.79 30.63 -33.12
N ILE A 111 -12.87 30.76 -32.15
CA ILE A 111 -12.59 29.72 -31.16
C ILE A 111 -13.41 29.97 -29.89
N VAL A 112 -14.19 28.98 -29.48
CA VAL A 112 -14.85 28.95 -28.16
C VAL A 112 -13.92 28.22 -27.19
N MET A 113 -13.28 28.97 -26.32
CA MET A 113 -12.43 28.41 -25.27
C MET A 113 -13.34 27.87 -24.16
N LEU A 114 -13.51 26.55 -24.09
CA LEU A 114 -14.06 25.89 -22.90
C LEU A 114 -12.92 25.78 -21.88
N GLY A 115 -13.01 26.54 -20.79
CA GLY A 115 -11.87 26.97 -19.96
C GLY A 115 -10.85 25.92 -19.51
N HIS A 116 -11.18 24.62 -19.46
CA HIS A 116 -10.29 23.56 -18.98
C HIS A 116 -9.43 22.90 -20.07
N GLN A 117 -9.59 23.22 -21.35
CA GLN A 117 -9.12 22.33 -22.43
C GLN A 117 -7.80 22.72 -23.10
N VAL A 118 -7.47 24.00 -23.20
CA VAL A 118 -6.18 24.43 -23.79
C VAL A 118 -5.03 23.99 -22.90
N GLU A 119 -5.16 24.18 -21.59
CA GLU A 119 -4.20 23.69 -20.60
C GLU A 119 -4.10 22.15 -20.61
N LEU A 120 -5.24 21.45 -20.76
CA LEU A 120 -5.27 19.99 -20.82
C LEU A 120 -4.55 19.45 -22.06
N ALA A 121 -4.70 20.08 -23.22
CA ALA A 121 -4.05 19.66 -24.45
C ALA A 121 -2.52 19.83 -24.38
N GLU A 122 -2.04 20.96 -23.84
CA GLU A 122 -0.61 21.21 -23.61
C GLU A 122 -0.01 20.22 -22.60
N GLN A 123 -0.73 19.92 -21.51
CA GLN A 123 -0.32 18.94 -20.52
C GLN A 123 -0.23 17.53 -21.11
N ILE A 124 -1.22 17.10 -21.90
CA ILE A 124 -1.20 15.80 -22.60
C ILE A 124 0.02 15.71 -23.52
N GLN A 125 0.30 16.75 -24.31
CA GLN A 125 1.43 16.73 -25.23
C GLN A 125 2.78 16.70 -24.49
N THR A 126 2.90 17.44 -23.40
CA THR A 126 4.08 17.44 -22.52
C THR A 126 4.29 16.06 -21.90
N GLU A 127 3.26 15.46 -21.32
CA GLU A 127 3.38 14.14 -20.68
C GLU A 127 3.63 13.00 -21.68
N ARG A 128 3.07 13.10 -22.90
CA ARG A 128 3.42 12.16 -23.98
C ARG A 128 4.90 12.23 -24.35
N LYS A 129 5.46 13.45 -24.44
CA LYS A 129 6.89 13.63 -24.73
C LYS A 129 7.74 13.07 -23.59
N ASN A 130 7.40 13.39 -22.35
CA ASN A 130 8.09 12.87 -21.16
C ASN A 130 8.06 11.34 -21.13
N LEU A 131 6.92 10.73 -21.46
CA LEU A 131 6.78 9.27 -21.48
C LEU A 131 7.71 8.61 -22.50
N GLU A 132 7.88 9.19 -23.69
CA GLU A 132 8.79 8.62 -24.70
C GLU A 132 10.27 8.82 -24.35
N GLU A 133 10.62 9.94 -23.72
CA GLU A 133 11.97 10.14 -23.18
C GLU A 133 12.27 9.09 -22.09
N LEU A 134 11.32 8.85 -21.17
CA LEU A 134 11.44 7.83 -20.13
C LEU A 134 11.50 6.41 -20.68
N LYS A 135 10.71 6.07 -21.71
CA LYS A 135 10.79 4.75 -22.36
C LYS A 135 12.15 4.55 -23.02
N THR A 136 12.65 5.55 -23.73
CA THR A 136 13.97 5.49 -24.37
C THR A 136 15.08 5.30 -23.33
N ALA A 137 15.03 6.05 -22.23
CA ALA A 137 15.98 5.90 -21.12
C ALA A 137 15.87 4.53 -20.44
N ARG A 138 14.66 4.02 -20.24
CA ARG A 138 14.40 2.68 -19.69
C ARG A 138 15.00 1.59 -20.58
N ASP A 139 14.74 1.64 -21.89
CA ASP A 139 15.21 0.62 -22.83
C ASP A 139 16.75 0.62 -22.91
N ALA A 140 17.39 1.81 -22.86
CA ALA A 140 18.83 1.93 -22.75
C ALA A 140 19.37 1.34 -21.42
N GLN A 141 18.71 1.61 -20.30
CA GLN A 141 19.10 1.08 -18.99
C GLN A 141 18.88 -0.45 -18.89
N GLU A 142 17.83 -0.97 -19.52
CA GLU A 142 17.56 -2.41 -19.60
C GLU A 142 18.67 -3.13 -20.38
N ALA A 143 19.13 -2.55 -21.48
CA ALA A 143 20.29 -3.06 -22.21
C ALA A 143 21.56 -3.09 -21.35
N ILE A 144 21.79 -2.08 -20.50
CA ILE A 144 22.90 -2.06 -19.54
C ILE A 144 22.75 -3.18 -18.51
N VAL A 145 21.58 -3.34 -17.88
CA VAL A 145 21.32 -4.39 -16.89
C VAL A 145 21.55 -5.78 -17.47
N GLN A 146 21.10 -6.04 -18.70
CA GLN A 146 21.30 -7.31 -19.39
C GLN A 146 22.79 -7.68 -19.54
N THR A 147 23.71 -6.71 -19.59
CA THR A 147 25.16 -7.01 -19.63
C THR A 147 25.67 -7.69 -18.36
N TYR A 148 25.04 -7.44 -17.20
CA TYR A 148 25.39 -8.06 -15.92
C TYR A 148 24.78 -9.46 -15.75
N GLU A 149 23.89 -9.88 -16.65
CA GLU A 149 23.22 -11.19 -16.56
C GLU A 149 23.92 -12.30 -17.34
N LYS A 150 24.81 -11.95 -18.28
CA LYS A 150 25.57 -12.88 -19.12
C LYS A 150 26.71 -13.52 -18.33
N ASP A 151 27.02 -14.79 -18.53
CA ASP A 151 28.03 -15.52 -17.74
C ASP A 151 29.44 -15.52 -18.36
N ASP A 152 29.61 -14.81 -19.48
CA ASP A 152 30.81 -14.76 -20.32
C ASP A 152 31.58 -13.43 -20.27
N THR A 153 31.04 -12.42 -19.57
CA THR A 153 31.61 -11.07 -19.49
C THR A 153 32.18 -10.76 -18.12
N GLU A 154 33.37 -10.16 -18.05
CA GLU A 154 34.03 -9.82 -16.77
C GLU A 154 33.21 -8.83 -15.92
N THR A 155 32.34 -8.04 -16.54
CA THR A 155 31.43 -7.12 -15.84
C THR A 155 30.33 -7.85 -15.06
N SER A 156 30.08 -9.12 -15.34
CA SER A 156 28.99 -9.88 -14.73
C SER A 156 29.40 -10.58 -13.43
N PRO A 157 28.56 -10.51 -12.38
CA PRO A 157 28.76 -11.32 -11.18
C PRO A 157 28.79 -12.82 -11.48
N LYS A 158 28.01 -13.30 -12.46
CA LYS A 158 27.96 -14.72 -12.81
C LYS A 158 29.28 -15.23 -13.38
N TYR A 159 30.00 -14.38 -14.13
CA TYR A 159 31.33 -14.71 -14.66
C TYR A 159 32.33 -14.99 -13.53
N HIS A 160 32.40 -14.10 -12.53
CA HIS A 160 33.30 -14.28 -11.39
C HIS A 160 32.91 -15.47 -10.50
N MET A 161 31.61 -15.74 -10.35
CA MET A 161 31.12 -16.92 -9.66
C MET A 161 31.55 -18.22 -10.37
N LYS A 162 31.48 -18.25 -11.71
CA LYS A 162 31.98 -19.36 -12.53
C LYS A 162 33.49 -19.52 -12.41
N LYS A 163 34.26 -18.42 -12.40
CA LYS A 163 35.71 -18.41 -12.19
C LYS A 163 36.11 -18.99 -10.83
N MET A 164 35.41 -18.59 -9.76
CA MET A 164 35.61 -19.17 -8.42
C MET A 164 35.30 -20.67 -8.40
N ARG A 165 34.19 -21.09 -9.02
CA ARG A 165 33.83 -22.51 -9.13
C ARG A 165 34.94 -23.33 -9.81
N TYR A 166 35.49 -22.84 -10.93
CA TYR A 166 36.58 -23.52 -11.61
C TYR A 166 37.87 -23.55 -10.81
N ALA A 167 38.21 -22.48 -10.07
CA ALA A 167 39.39 -22.46 -9.19
C ALA A 167 39.31 -23.50 -8.05
N LEU A 168 38.10 -23.92 -7.66
CA LEU A 168 37.88 -24.95 -6.64
C LEU A 168 37.81 -26.37 -7.23
N GLN A 169 37.61 -26.51 -8.53
CA GLN A 169 37.53 -27.78 -9.26
C GLN A 169 38.92 -28.23 -9.71
N GLY A 170 39.22 -29.52 -9.52
CA GLY A 170 40.50 -30.12 -9.93
C GLY A 170 41.12 -30.99 -8.84
N ASP A 171 42.10 -31.79 -9.23
CA ASP A 171 42.79 -32.73 -8.33
C ASP A 171 43.72 -32.02 -7.34
N ASP A 172 44.35 -30.92 -7.76
CA ASP A 172 45.22 -30.10 -6.89
C ASP A 172 44.49 -28.94 -6.19
N CYS A 173 43.18 -28.81 -6.46
CA CYS A 173 42.31 -27.76 -5.93
C CYS A 173 41.60 -28.23 -4.65
N TRP A 174 40.72 -27.38 -4.09
CA TRP A 174 39.94 -27.70 -2.89
C TRP A 174 39.23 -29.07 -2.97
N ALA A 175 38.58 -29.36 -4.10
CA ALA A 175 37.81 -30.59 -4.29
C ALA A 175 38.67 -31.87 -4.27
N GLY A 176 39.87 -31.82 -4.87
CA GLY A 176 40.81 -32.93 -4.88
C GLY A 176 41.54 -33.11 -3.56
N ARG A 177 41.91 -32.01 -2.89
CA ARG A 177 42.43 -32.06 -1.52
C ARG A 177 41.40 -32.63 -0.53
N ASP A 178 40.14 -32.21 -0.63
CA ASP A 178 39.05 -32.73 0.23
C ASP A 178 38.78 -34.23 -0.02
N LYS A 179 38.91 -34.70 -1.27
CA LYS A 179 38.90 -36.13 -1.60
C LYS A 179 39.98 -36.90 -0.84
N LEU A 180 41.21 -36.37 -0.80
CA LEU A 180 42.34 -37.02 -0.12
C LEU A 180 42.10 -37.15 1.39
N ILE A 181 41.51 -36.12 2.01
CA ILE A 181 41.16 -36.10 3.45
C ILE A 181 40.09 -37.15 3.75
N LYS A 182 39.01 -37.18 2.96
CA LYS A 182 37.85 -38.05 3.18
C LYS A 182 38.05 -39.49 2.70
N GLY A 183 39.08 -39.76 1.90
CA GLY A 183 39.32 -41.07 1.29
C GLY A 183 38.33 -41.45 0.20
N ASN A 184 37.71 -40.46 -0.47
CA ASN A 184 36.72 -40.69 -1.51
C ASN A 184 37.38 -41.08 -2.84
N ARG A 185 36.63 -41.77 -3.72
CA ARG A 185 37.08 -42.10 -5.08
C ARG A 185 37.02 -40.92 -6.05
N GLN A 186 36.07 -40.01 -5.84
CA GLN A 186 35.83 -38.84 -6.69
C GLN A 186 36.10 -37.54 -5.94
N ASN A 187 36.42 -36.48 -6.68
CA ASN A 187 36.58 -35.14 -6.14
C ASN A 187 35.26 -34.65 -5.54
N THR A 188 35.34 -33.86 -4.45
CA THR A 188 34.15 -33.30 -3.81
C THR A 188 33.43 -32.35 -4.77
N SER A 189 32.10 -32.47 -4.85
CA SER A 189 31.29 -31.61 -5.74
C SER A 189 31.45 -30.13 -5.38
N VAL A 190 31.64 -29.29 -6.40
CA VAL A 190 31.71 -27.83 -6.27
C VAL A 190 30.48 -27.21 -6.93
N HIS A 191 29.63 -26.59 -6.11
CA HIS A 191 28.45 -25.84 -6.55
C HIS A 191 28.75 -24.34 -6.60
N ASN A 192 27.85 -23.56 -7.21
CA ASN A 192 27.99 -22.11 -7.33
C ASN A 192 28.06 -21.41 -5.97
N ASP A 193 27.54 -22.02 -4.90
CA ASP A 193 27.52 -21.46 -3.55
C ASP A 193 28.67 -21.95 -2.66
N THR A 194 29.51 -22.89 -3.13
CA THR A 194 30.59 -23.50 -2.33
C THR A 194 31.56 -22.45 -1.78
N TYR A 195 31.80 -21.36 -2.52
CA TYR A 195 32.66 -20.26 -2.08
C TYR A 195 32.21 -19.63 -0.75
N LYS A 196 30.89 -19.58 -0.47
CA LYS A 196 30.34 -18.92 0.73
C LYS A 196 30.88 -19.53 2.03
N HIS A 197 31.13 -20.83 2.03
CA HIS A 197 31.68 -21.54 3.18
C HIS A 197 33.20 -21.37 3.32
N LEU A 198 33.89 -20.88 2.29
CA LEU A 198 35.35 -20.74 2.25
C LEU A 198 35.82 -19.31 2.56
N VAL A 199 35.00 -18.30 2.24
CA VAL A 199 35.30 -16.89 2.53
C VAL A 199 35.69 -16.61 4.00
N PRO A 200 35.09 -17.25 5.03
CA PRO A 200 35.47 -16.96 6.42
C PRO A 200 36.87 -17.43 6.83
N PHE A 201 37.51 -18.33 6.07
CA PHE A 201 38.78 -18.98 6.43
C PHE A 201 40.02 -18.18 6.06
N SER A 202 40.02 -16.87 6.33
CA SER A 202 41.21 -16.03 6.14
C SER A 202 42.37 -16.43 7.08
N THR A 203 43.61 -16.18 6.68
CA THR A 203 44.80 -16.53 7.45
C THR A 203 45.97 -15.62 7.09
N SER A 204 46.94 -15.50 8.01
CA SER A 204 48.18 -14.75 7.80
C SER A 204 49.29 -15.57 7.14
N LYS A 205 49.15 -16.90 7.05
CA LYS A 205 50.11 -17.79 6.40
C LYS A 205 50.05 -17.64 4.88
N THR A 206 51.16 -17.84 4.19
CA THR A 206 51.18 -17.86 2.72
C THR A 206 50.58 -19.16 2.18
N ARG A 207 50.14 -19.14 0.92
CA ARG A 207 49.61 -20.33 0.24
C ARG A 207 50.59 -21.51 0.27
N ASP A 208 51.87 -21.25 0.01
CA ASP A 208 52.90 -22.30 -0.01
C ASP A 208 53.14 -22.92 1.38
N GLN A 209 53.12 -22.10 2.43
CA GLN A 209 53.23 -22.59 3.82
C GLN A 209 52.08 -23.55 4.16
N LEU A 210 50.85 -23.21 3.75
CA LEU A 210 49.68 -24.06 3.99
C LEU A 210 49.74 -25.36 3.19
N ILE A 211 50.29 -25.36 1.98
CA ILE A 211 50.46 -26.58 1.17
C ILE A 211 51.48 -27.53 1.81
N VAL A 212 52.60 -27.00 2.30
CA VAL A 212 53.60 -27.80 3.03
C VAL A 212 52.96 -28.43 4.27
N GLU A 213 52.29 -27.61 5.08
CA GLU A 213 51.61 -28.06 6.30
C GLU A 213 50.51 -29.09 6.02
N PHE A 214 49.76 -28.93 4.92
CA PHE A 214 48.76 -29.88 4.47
C PHE A 214 49.38 -31.25 4.15
N ASN A 215 50.48 -31.26 3.38
CA ASN A 215 51.15 -32.49 2.97
C ASN A 215 51.75 -33.25 4.16
N GLU A 216 52.39 -32.55 5.11
CA GLU A 216 52.93 -33.15 6.34
C GLU A 216 51.82 -33.74 7.22
N THR A 217 50.72 -33.01 7.38
CA THR A 217 49.57 -33.49 8.17
C THR A 217 48.87 -34.67 7.48
N LEU A 218 48.79 -34.67 6.14
CA LEU A 218 48.21 -35.78 5.37
C LEU A 218 49.03 -37.06 5.50
N LYS A 219 50.36 -36.94 5.53
CA LYS A 219 51.26 -38.07 5.81
C LYS A 219 50.95 -38.67 7.19
N SER A 220 50.81 -37.82 8.21
CA SER A 220 50.44 -38.23 9.58
C SER A 220 49.08 -38.95 9.62
N LEU A 221 48.09 -38.49 8.84
CA LEU A 221 46.80 -39.18 8.72
C LEU A 221 46.93 -40.58 8.13
N ARG A 222 47.77 -40.75 7.09
CA ARG A 222 47.99 -42.06 6.45
C ARG A 222 48.67 -43.04 7.40
N GLU A 223 49.63 -42.58 8.18
CA GLU A 223 50.31 -43.39 9.20
C GLU A 223 49.33 -43.87 10.28
N ALA A 224 48.45 -42.99 10.78
CA ALA A 224 47.40 -43.34 11.74
C ALA A 224 46.35 -44.31 11.16
N GLN A 225 45.97 -44.14 9.88
CA GLN A 225 45.01 -45.01 9.19
C GLN A 225 45.52 -46.43 8.94
N GLN A 226 46.82 -46.60 8.68
CA GLN A 226 47.42 -47.92 8.44
C GLN A 226 47.57 -48.73 9.72
N GLY A 227 47.54 -48.10 10.90
CA GLY A 227 47.61 -48.81 12.18
C GLY A 227 48.93 -49.56 12.40
N ASN A 228 50.00 -49.23 11.64
CA ASN A 228 51.29 -49.94 11.65
C ASN A 228 51.95 -49.99 13.03
N ALA A 229 51.52 -49.13 13.97
CA ALA A 229 52.03 -49.07 15.34
C ALA A 229 51.15 -49.79 16.39
N THR A 230 50.03 -50.43 15.98
CA THR A 230 49.10 -51.13 16.88
C THR A 230 49.64 -52.50 17.33
N ILE A 231 49.30 -52.89 18.57
CA ILE A 231 49.66 -54.20 19.14
C ILE A 231 48.50 -55.17 18.87
N SER A 232 48.72 -56.16 18.01
CA SER A 232 47.69 -57.12 17.54
C SER A 232 47.47 -58.32 18.45
N SER A 233 48.47 -58.71 19.24
CA SER A 233 48.39 -59.85 20.17
C SER A 233 47.47 -59.52 21.35
N SER A 234 46.38 -60.28 21.53
CA SER A 234 45.46 -60.16 22.68
C SER A 234 45.93 -60.97 23.88
N ILE A 235 45.65 -60.49 25.09
CA ILE A 235 45.97 -61.19 26.34
C ILE A 235 44.70 -61.84 26.89
N SER A 236 44.80 -63.10 27.35
CA SER A 236 43.71 -63.83 28.00
C SER A 236 44.14 -64.39 29.35
N THR A 237 43.24 -64.37 30.32
CA THR A 237 43.44 -64.93 31.67
C THR A 237 43.43 -66.46 31.69
N PHE A 238 44.07 -67.06 32.67
CA PHE A 238 44.11 -68.51 32.87
C PHE A 238 43.01 -68.98 33.83
N ASN A 239 42.31 -70.07 33.50
CA ASN A 239 41.28 -70.68 34.35
C ASN A 239 41.78 -72.04 34.88
N ILE A 240 42.59 -71.99 35.95
CA ILE A 240 43.21 -73.17 36.56
C ILE A 240 42.59 -73.39 37.94
N HIS A 241 42.10 -74.61 38.20
CA HIS A 241 41.59 -75.01 39.51
C HIS A 241 42.64 -75.85 40.25
N TYR A 242 43.14 -75.33 41.37
CA TYR A 242 44.18 -75.98 42.17
C TYR A 242 43.73 -76.07 43.63
N ASP A 243 43.29 -77.26 44.04
CA ASP A 243 42.70 -77.51 45.37
C ASP A 243 43.80 -77.84 46.40
N GLU A 244 44.44 -76.79 46.89
CA GLU A 244 45.53 -76.87 47.88
C GLU A 244 45.11 -77.61 49.14
N GLU A 245 43.86 -77.43 49.61
CA GLU A 245 43.35 -78.11 50.79
C GLU A 245 43.27 -79.62 50.60
N LYS A 246 42.74 -80.06 49.45
CA LYS A 246 42.62 -81.48 49.14
C LYS A 246 43.98 -82.14 48.98
N ILE A 247 44.94 -81.46 48.35
CA ILE A 247 46.31 -81.96 48.22
C ILE A 247 46.95 -82.09 49.62
N MET A 248 46.81 -81.08 50.48
CA MET A 248 47.35 -81.13 51.84
C MET A 248 46.75 -82.28 52.68
N ARG A 249 45.46 -82.61 52.49
CA ARG A 249 44.84 -83.79 53.13
C ARG A 249 45.45 -85.09 52.64
N LEU A 250 45.71 -85.21 51.34
CA LEU A 250 46.35 -86.40 50.75
C LEU A 250 47.80 -86.53 51.23
N LEU A 251 48.57 -85.44 51.27
CA LEU A 251 49.97 -85.46 51.73
C LEU A 251 50.11 -85.98 53.18
N LYS A 252 49.16 -85.65 54.06
CA LYS A 252 49.16 -86.05 55.48
C LYS A 252 48.59 -87.45 55.74
N MET A 253 48.04 -88.11 54.73
CA MET A 253 47.45 -89.43 54.90
C MET A 253 48.53 -90.45 55.30
N LYS A 254 48.32 -91.14 56.43
CA LYS A 254 49.17 -92.24 56.90
C LYS A 254 48.64 -93.57 56.37
N ILE A 255 49.48 -94.31 55.67
CA ILE A 255 49.17 -95.67 55.20
C ILE A 255 49.96 -96.65 56.09
N GLU A 256 49.29 -97.63 56.70
CA GLU A 256 49.94 -98.58 57.60
C GLU A 256 50.92 -99.50 56.83
N LYS A 257 52.13 -99.64 57.37
CA LYS A 257 53.19 -100.49 56.79
C LYS A 257 53.02 -101.93 57.30
N PRO A 258 52.85 -102.93 56.43
CA PRO A 258 52.72 -104.33 56.88
C PRO A 258 54.05 -104.87 57.42
N GLU A 259 54.02 -105.60 58.54
CA GLU A 259 55.16 -106.40 59.01
C GLU A 259 55.29 -107.66 58.13
N LEU A 260 56.45 -107.83 57.50
CA LEU A 260 56.75 -108.88 56.53
C LEU A 260 57.81 -109.83 57.11
N THR A 261 57.60 -111.14 56.93
CA THR A 261 58.58 -112.20 57.16
C THR A 261 59.70 -112.16 56.11
N GLU A 262 60.85 -112.81 56.32
CA GLU A 262 61.95 -112.87 55.32
C GLU A 262 61.47 -113.30 53.92
N ARG A 263 60.53 -114.24 53.88
CA ARG A 263 59.90 -114.69 52.63
C ARG A 263 59.05 -113.60 51.98
N GLU A 264 58.28 -112.86 52.77
CA GLU A 264 57.47 -111.75 52.29
C GLU A 264 58.32 -110.55 51.88
N HIS A 265 59.48 -110.33 52.50
CA HIS A 265 60.48 -109.35 52.05
C HIS A 265 61.01 -109.66 50.65
N TYR A 266 61.35 -110.93 50.39
CA TYR A 266 61.76 -111.37 49.05
C TYR A 266 60.62 -111.21 48.02
N LEU A 267 59.37 -111.51 48.40
CA LEU A 267 58.21 -111.30 47.52
C LEU A 267 57.95 -109.80 47.26
N LEU A 268 58.18 -108.93 48.23
CA LEU A 268 58.08 -107.47 48.09
C LEU A 268 59.15 -106.93 47.13
N GLU A 269 60.39 -107.39 47.23
CA GLU A 269 61.48 -107.01 46.33
C GLU A 269 61.20 -107.45 44.87
N LEU A 270 60.63 -108.66 44.70
CA LEU A 270 60.14 -109.13 43.40
C LEU A 270 59.00 -108.28 42.82
N ALA A 271 58.09 -107.79 43.67
CA ALA A 271 57.04 -106.86 43.25
C ALA A 271 57.63 -105.50 42.84
N GLN A 272 58.58 -104.95 43.61
CA GLN A 272 59.23 -103.65 43.36
C GLN A 272 60.07 -103.65 42.08
N THR A 273 60.62 -104.80 41.69
CA THR A 273 61.41 -104.98 40.44
C THR A 273 60.54 -105.26 39.21
N GLY A 274 59.22 -105.12 39.31
CA GLY A 274 58.29 -105.21 38.17
C GLY A 274 57.80 -106.61 37.82
N ASN A 275 58.05 -107.62 38.68
CA ASN A 275 57.61 -109.01 38.45
C ASN A 275 56.23 -109.33 39.07
N THR A 276 55.40 -108.31 39.30
CA THR A 276 54.05 -108.39 39.89
C THR A 276 53.13 -109.39 39.16
N SER A 277 53.27 -109.51 37.83
CA SER A 277 52.54 -110.48 37.02
C SER A 277 52.91 -111.93 37.34
N GLN A 278 54.18 -112.19 37.68
CA GLN A 278 54.64 -113.51 38.09
C GLN A 278 54.12 -113.88 39.48
N LEU A 279 54.08 -112.92 40.41
CA LEU A 279 53.51 -113.10 41.75
C LEU A 279 52.01 -113.43 41.68
N ASN A 280 51.24 -112.71 40.86
CA ASN A 280 49.83 -113.02 40.62
C ASN A 280 49.66 -114.42 40.00
N ARG A 281 50.54 -114.81 39.08
CA ARG A 281 50.53 -116.16 38.50
C ARG A 281 50.86 -117.23 39.53
N MET A 282 51.76 -116.98 40.48
CA MET A 282 52.02 -117.88 41.60
C MET A 282 50.77 -118.09 42.46
N VAL A 283 50.03 -117.01 42.76
CA VAL A 283 48.76 -117.11 43.49
C VAL A 283 47.78 -117.99 42.72
N THR A 284 47.59 -117.77 41.42
CA THR A 284 46.66 -118.54 40.59
C THR A 284 47.01 -120.03 40.54
N ILE A 285 48.30 -120.35 40.40
CA ILE A 285 48.78 -121.74 40.32
C ILE A 285 48.60 -122.46 41.66
N PHE A 286 49.09 -121.87 42.76
CA PHE A 286 49.11 -122.55 44.05
C PHE A 286 47.78 -122.48 44.81
N SER A 287 46.83 -121.65 44.36
CA SER A 287 45.44 -121.70 44.87
C SER A 287 44.66 -122.93 44.38
N ASN A 288 45.17 -123.69 43.40
CA ASN A 288 44.51 -124.89 42.89
C ASN A 288 44.82 -126.13 43.74
N LYS A 289 43.75 -126.76 44.29
CA LYS A 289 43.85 -127.94 45.17
C LYS A 289 44.47 -129.17 44.49
N ASN A 290 44.36 -129.29 43.17
CA ASN A 290 44.87 -130.45 42.41
C ASN A 290 46.39 -130.39 42.20
N VAL A 291 47.05 -129.29 42.58
CA VAL A 291 48.51 -129.15 42.45
C VAL A 291 49.19 -129.82 43.64
N CYS A 292 49.69 -131.04 43.43
CA CYS A 292 50.40 -131.83 44.45
C CYS A 292 51.94 -131.70 44.36
N ALA A 293 52.46 -131.11 43.28
CA ALA A 293 53.89 -130.84 43.07
C ALA A 293 54.07 -129.49 42.38
N CYS A 294 55.16 -128.78 42.71
CA CYS A 294 55.47 -127.47 42.14
C CYS A 294 55.72 -127.61 40.62
N PRO A 295 55.04 -126.85 39.75
CA PRO A 295 55.18 -127.01 38.31
C PRO A 295 56.53 -126.56 37.74
N VAL A 296 57.39 -125.93 38.56
CA VAL A 296 58.72 -125.47 38.15
C VAL A 296 59.80 -126.46 38.60
N CYS A 297 59.88 -126.77 39.90
CA CYS A 297 60.92 -127.63 40.43
C CYS A 297 60.48 -129.08 40.67
N MET A 298 59.20 -129.41 40.39
CA MET A 298 58.58 -130.74 40.55
C MET A 298 58.63 -131.33 41.96
N GLN A 299 59.05 -130.54 42.96
CA GLN A 299 59.00 -130.92 44.38
C GLN A 299 57.54 -131.06 44.86
N PRO A 300 57.21 -132.09 45.66
CA PRO A 300 55.89 -132.19 46.29
C PRO A 300 55.58 -130.96 47.15
N VAL A 301 54.36 -130.44 47.08
CA VAL A 301 53.92 -129.30 47.90
C VAL A 301 52.71 -129.68 48.73
N SER A 302 52.81 -129.46 50.05
CA SER A 302 51.69 -129.68 50.97
C SER A 302 50.63 -128.59 50.81
N GLU A 303 49.39 -128.91 51.17
CA GLU A 303 48.27 -127.96 51.12
C GLU A 303 48.50 -126.76 52.05
N GLU A 304 49.07 -127.00 53.23
CA GLU A 304 49.41 -125.97 54.21
C GLU A 304 50.44 -124.98 53.66
N TYR A 305 51.47 -125.47 52.96
CA TYR A 305 52.47 -124.62 52.33
C TYR A 305 51.89 -123.75 51.20
N LYS A 306 50.95 -124.29 50.40
CA LYS A 306 50.27 -123.54 49.34
C LYS A 306 49.45 -122.38 49.89
N GLN A 307 48.66 -122.62 50.94
CA GLN A 307 47.85 -121.58 51.58
C GLN A 307 48.72 -120.47 52.18
N ASN A 308 49.81 -120.84 52.87
CA ASN A 308 50.74 -119.88 53.44
C ASN A 308 51.44 -119.03 52.36
N LEU A 309 51.84 -119.63 51.23
CA LEU A 309 52.46 -118.91 50.11
C LEU A 309 51.48 -117.92 49.47
N VAL A 310 50.22 -118.31 49.24
CA VAL A 310 49.21 -117.43 48.64
C VAL A 310 48.92 -116.24 49.54
N GLN A 311 48.76 -116.45 50.84
CA GLN A 311 48.58 -115.35 51.80
C GLN A 311 49.78 -114.41 51.82
N SER A 312 51.01 -114.94 51.79
CA SER A 312 52.24 -114.15 51.77
C SER A 312 52.31 -113.23 50.54
N VAL A 313 51.91 -113.72 49.36
CA VAL A 313 51.89 -112.92 48.13
C VAL A 313 50.78 -111.86 48.14
N GLN A 314 49.60 -112.18 48.67
CA GLN A 314 48.49 -111.22 48.75
C GLN A 314 48.76 -110.07 49.75
N LYS A 315 49.46 -110.35 50.84
CA LYS A 315 49.84 -109.35 51.85
C LYS A 315 50.81 -108.29 51.31
N VAL A 316 51.53 -108.60 50.23
CA VAL A 316 52.55 -107.75 49.59
C VAL A 316 51.97 -106.78 48.54
N LEU A 317 50.78 -107.05 47.98
CA LEU A 317 50.20 -106.33 46.83
C LEU A 317 49.12 -105.28 47.22
N SER A 318 49.35 -104.40 48.20
CA SER A 318 48.29 -103.54 48.77
C SER A 318 47.68 -102.49 47.78
N LYS A 319 46.45 -102.73 47.31
CA LYS A 319 45.67 -101.84 46.41
C LYS A 319 45.48 -100.40 46.93
N ALA A 320 45.52 -100.19 48.24
CA ALA A 320 45.36 -98.87 48.87
C ALA A 320 46.50 -97.88 48.55
N VAL A 321 47.70 -98.36 48.22
CA VAL A 321 48.85 -97.52 47.89
C VAL A 321 48.75 -96.96 46.47
N GLU A 322 48.29 -97.78 45.51
CA GLU A 322 48.11 -97.38 44.11
C GLU A 322 47.03 -96.30 43.97
N GLU A 323 45.86 -96.48 44.61
CA GLU A 323 44.75 -95.51 44.59
C GLU A 323 45.15 -94.14 45.18
N HIS A 324 46.02 -94.14 46.20
CA HIS A 324 46.54 -92.92 46.82
C HIS A 324 47.54 -92.18 45.92
N GLN A 325 48.46 -92.91 45.29
CA GLN A 325 49.43 -92.33 44.36
C GLN A 325 48.74 -91.73 43.12
N GLU A 326 47.73 -92.40 42.54
CA GLU A 326 46.96 -91.85 41.42
C GLU A 326 46.22 -90.56 41.79
N SER A 327 45.63 -90.50 42.99
CA SER A 327 44.94 -89.31 43.49
C SER A 327 45.88 -88.10 43.63
N LEU A 328 47.15 -88.31 43.96
CA LEU A 328 48.18 -87.26 44.04
C LEU A 328 48.70 -86.83 42.65
N ARG A 329 48.88 -87.78 41.71
CA ARG A 329 49.36 -87.47 40.34
C ARG A 329 48.44 -86.50 39.59
N GLN A 330 47.14 -86.52 39.87
CA GLN A 330 46.16 -85.61 39.25
C GLN A 330 46.43 -84.12 39.52
N PHE A 331 47.26 -83.80 40.51
CA PHE A 331 47.59 -82.42 40.90
C PHE A 331 48.96 -81.94 40.41
N ILE A 332 49.70 -82.77 39.67
CA ILE A 332 50.95 -82.34 39.02
C ILE A 332 50.59 -81.54 37.77
N MET A 333 51.16 -80.34 37.62
CA MET A 333 50.85 -79.41 36.53
C MET A 333 52.12 -78.87 35.86
N ASP A 334 52.07 -78.63 34.55
CA ASP A 334 53.17 -78.02 33.80
C ASP A 334 53.25 -76.49 34.02
N GLU A 335 54.44 -75.92 33.80
CA GLU A 335 54.66 -74.47 33.82
C GLU A 335 53.97 -73.77 32.64
N ILE A 336 53.54 -72.53 32.83
CA ILE A 336 52.90 -71.72 31.78
C ILE A 336 53.94 -70.88 31.02
N GLU A 337 53.91 -70.94 29.69
CA GLU A 337 54.76 -70.11 28.81
C GLU A 337 53.95 -68.95 28.17
N PHE A 338 54.44 -67.71 28.24
CA PHE A 338 53.81 -66.54 27.63
C PHE A 338 54.84 -65.56 27.05
N ASN A 339 54.61 -65.07 25.81
CA ASN A 339 55.51 -64.15 25.12
C ASN A 339 55.14 -62.67 25.36
N PHE A 340 55.99 -61.97 26.11
CA PHE A 340 55.80 -60.54 26.42
C PHE A 340 56.38 -59.57 25.38
N SER A 341 57.10 -60.03 24.35
CA SER A 341 57.76 -59.15 23.37
C SER A 341 56.85 -58.14 22.65
N PRO A 342 55.57 -58.45 22.31
CA PRO A 342 54.68 -57.47 21.67
C PRO A 342 54.28 -56.31 22.58
N PHE A 343 54.45 -56.45 23.90
CA PHE A 343 53.89 -55.54 24.90
C PHE A 343 54.93 -54.63 25.56
N ILE A 344 56.21 -54.67 25.14
CA ILE A 344 57.33 -53.93 25.77
C ILE A 344 57.07 -52.43 25.98
N LYS A 345 56.20 -51.82 25.15
CA LYS A 345 55.84 -50.40 25.25
C LYS A 345 54.80 -50.10 26.35
N LEU A 346 54.19 -51.12 26.94
CA LEU A 346 53.13 -51.01 27.95
C LEU A 346 53.71 -51.16 29.36
N ALA A 347 53.25 -50.30 30.27
CA ALA A 347 53.84 -50.14 31.60
C ALA A 347 53.73 -51.41 32.46
N ASN A 348 52.64 -52.18 32.34
CA ASN A 348 52.41 -53.36 33.18
C ASN A 348 53.12 -54.65 32.72
N THR A 349 53.92 -54.59 31.65
CA THR A 349 54.55 -55.78 31.05
C THR A 349 55.55 -56.44 31.99
N ASP A 350 56.39 -55.64 32.66
CA ASP A 350 57.39 -56.13 33.62
C ASP A 350 56.75 -56.78 34.85
N LEU A 351 55.60 -56.25 35.30
CA LEU A 351 54.84 -56.81 36.43
C LEU A 351 54.25 -58.17 36.07
N CYS A 352 53.62 -58.29 34.89
CA CYS A 352 53.06 -59.56 34.42
C CYS A 352 54.14 -60.64 34.25
N SER A 353 55.31 -60.28 33.72
CA SER A 353 56.44 -61.21 33.56
C SER A 353 56.94 -61.73 34.92
N LYS A 354 57.10 -60.85 35.92
CA LYS A 354 57.51 -61.25 37.27
C LYS A 354 56.49 -62.18 37.94
N LEU A 355 55.20 -61.85 37.85
CA LEU A 355 54.14 -62.66 38.45
C LEU A 355 54.04 -64.04 37.81
N LEU A 356 54.28 -64.17 36.49
CA LEU A 356 54.30 -65.46 35.80
C LEU A 356 55.48 -66.34 36.28
N LEU A 357 56.66 -65.73 36.47
CA LEU A 357 57.81 -66.43 37.03
C LEU A 357 57.56 -66.91 38.47
N GLU A 358 56.97 -66.06 39.32
CA GLU A 358 56.56 -66.44 40.69
C GLU A 358 55.56 -67.60 40.67
N PHE A 359 54.59 -67.56 39.76
CA PHE A 359 53.57 -68.60 39.60
C PHE A 359 54.19 -69.94 39.18
N ASN A 360 55.04 -69.96 38.14
CA ASN A 360 55.72 -71.19 37.67
C ASN A 360 56.67 -71.76 38.73
N ALA A 361 57.38 -70.92 39.48
CA ALA A 361 58.23 -71.36 40.58
C ALA A 361 57.42 -72.07 41.68
N ALA A 362 56.23 -71.56 42.01
CA ALA A 362 55.32 -72.18 42.96
C ALA A 362 54.79 -73.53 42.45
N ILE A 363 54.45 -73.65 41.16
CA ILE A 363 54.04 -74.93 40.54
C ILE A 363 55.13 -75.97 40.70
N LYS A 364 56.36 -75.61 40.31
CA LYS A 364 57.52 -76.49 40.38
C LYS A 364 57.77 -76.99 41.80
N TYR A 365 57.69 -76.09 42.78
CA TYR A 365 57.83 -76.46 44.19
C TYR A 365 56.73 -77.43 44.64
N ASN A 366 55.46 -77.12 44.34
CA ASN A 366 54.35 -77.99 44.74
C ASN A 366 54.42 -79.38 44.08
N ASN A 367 54.79 -79.45 42.80
CA ASN A 367 54.99 -80.71 42.10
C ASN A 367 56.08 -81.57 42.78
N LEU A 368 57.18 -80.97 43.24
CA LEU A 368 58.22 -81.68 43.98
C LEU A 368 57.70 -82.24 45.31
N VAL A 369 56.90 -81.46 46.05
CA VAL A 369 56.28 -81.91 47.30
C VAL A 369 55.33 -83.08 47.04
N ILE A 370 54.47 -82.97 46.02
CA ILE A 370 53.54 -84.04 45.63
C ILE A 370 54.30 -85.29 45.20
N GLN A 371 55.35 -85.14 44.38
CA GLN A 371 56.17 -86.25 43.91
C GLN A 371 56.87 -86.97 45.07
N SER A 372 57.36 -86.25 46.08
CA SER A 372 57.99 -86.86 47.26
C SER A 372 57.06 -87.82 48.02
N LYS A 373 55.76 -87.49 48.11
CA LYS A 373 54.75 -88.35 48.73
C LYS A 373 54.33 -89.50 47.82
N ILE A 374 54.37 -89.32 46.51
CA ILE A 374 54.17 -90.41 45.55
C ILE A 374 55.31 -91.43 45.66
N ASP A 375 56.55 -90.97 45.81
CA ASP A 375 57.73 -91.83 45.88
C ASP A 375 57.83 -92.60 47.21
N ASP A 376 57.35 -92.01 48.32
CA ASP A 376 57.18 -92.69 49.63
C ASP A 376 55.74 -92.54 50.18
N PRO A 377 54.79 -93.41 49.75
CA PRO A 377 53.37 -93.30 50.12
C PRO A 377 53.08 -93.56 51.60
N TYR A 378 53.96 -94.28 52.31
CA TYR A 378 53.71 -94.73 53.67
C TYR A 378 53.97 -93.64 54.72
N THR A 379 54.89 -92.72 54.42
CA THR A 379 55.28 -91.64 55.33
C THR A 379 54.40 -90.40 55.09
N PRO A 380 53.69 -89.88 56.10
CA PRO A 380 53.00 -88.59 55.98
C PRO A 380 53.97 -87.46 55.61
N CYS A 381 53.61 -86.61 54.65
CA CYS A 381 54.39 -85.44 54.27
C CYS A 381 53.89 -84.20 55.02
N GLU A 382 54.77 -83.56 55.79
CA GLU A 382 54.48 -82.36 56.60
C GLU A 382 54.84 -81.05 55.88
N GLN A 383 55.32 -81.12 54.63
CA GLN A 383 55.68 -79.94 53.85
C GLN A 383 54.43 -79.13 53.47
N GLN A 384 54.53 -77.81 53.55
CA GLN A 384 53.47 -76.89 53.13
C GLN A 384 53.56 -76.61 51.63
N LEU A 385 52.41 -76.47 50.98
CA LEU A 385 52.30 -76.04 49.59
C LEU A 385 52.40 -74.51 49.47
N GLN A 386 52.88 -74.04 48.32
CA GLN A 386 52.79 -72.65 47.90
C GLN A 386 51.39 -72.33 47.37
N PRO A 387 50.89 -71.08 47.57
CA PRO A 387 49.51 -70.70 47.28
C PRO A 387 49.30 -70.36 45.78
N ILE A 388 49.22 -71.39 44.94
CA ILE A 388 48.93 -71.32 43.49
C ILE A 388 47.65 -70.53 43.21
N SER A 389 46.58 -70.76 43.98
CA SER A 389 45.28 -70.11 43.80
C SER A 389 45.36 -68.58 43.94
N THR A 390 46.13 -68.10 44.92
CA THR A 390 46.33 -66.66 45.19
C THR A 390 47.25 -66.04 44.14
N LEU A 391 48.32 -66.74 43.75
CA LEU A 391 49.25 -66.29 42.70
C LEU A 391 48.55 -66.21 41.33
N LEU A 392 47.69 -67.19 41.00
CA LEU A 392 46.87 -67.18 39.79
C LEU A 392 45.95 -65.97 39.74
N THR A 393 45.27 -65.66 40.85
CA THR A 393 44.39 -64.49 40.93
C THR A 393 45.16 -63.20 40.70
N ARG A 394 46.34 -63.04 41.33
CA ARG A 394 47.21 -61.87 41.13
C ARG A 394 47.71 -61.75 39.70
N LEU A 395 48.09 -62.88 39.07
CA LEU A 395 48.55 -62.93 37.69
C LEU A 395 47.42 -62.54 36.73
N ASN A 396 46.22 -63.08 36.89
CA ASN A 396 45.05 -62.75 36.06
C ASN A 396 44.69 -61.26 36.16
N VAL A 397 44.70 -60.67 37.36
CA VAL A 397 44.46 -59.22 37.54
C VAL A 397 45.51 -58.38 36.82
N ALA A 398 46.78 -58.81 36.81
CA ALA A 398 47.82 -58.09 36.09
C ALA A 398 47.64 -58.23 34.56
N PHE A 399 47.24 -59.41 34.08
CA PHE A 399 46.95 -59.67 32.66
C PHE A 399 45.76 -58.83 32.17
N ASP A 400 44.69 -58.72 32.96
CA ASP A 400 43.54 -57.86 32.64
C ASP A 400 43.95 -56.38 32.50
N LYS A 401 44.81 -55.89 33.41
CA LYS A 401 45.33 -54.51 33.32
C LYS A 401 46.17 -54.29 32.07
N LEU A 402 47.03 -55.25 31.73
CA LEU A 402 47.85 -55.16 30.53
C LEU A 402 47.01 -55.17 29.24
N GLU A 403 45.90 -55.92 29.21
CA GLU A 403 44.94 -55.89 28.10
C GLU A 403 44.22 -54.54 28.00
N CYS A 404 43.82 -53.93 29.12
CA CYS A 404 43.26 -52.57 29.12
C CYS A 404 44.25 -51.54 28.55
N GLU A 405 45.53 -51.59 28.96
CA GLU A 405 46.58 -50.71 28.43
C GLU A 405 46.76 -50.88 26.92
N ARG A 406 46.73 -52.12 26.42
CA ARG A 406 46.81 -52.42 24.99
C ARG A 406 45.65 -51.79 24.21
N ILE A 407 44.43 -51.89 24.74
CA ILE A 407 43.22 -51.31 24.12
C ILE A 407 43.32 -49.79 24.05
N GLU A 408 43.74 -49.13 25.13
CA GLU A 408 43.90 -47.66 25.15
C GLU A 408 45.01 -47.18 24.22
N TYR A 409 46.19 -47.80 24.26
CA TYR A 409 47.32 -47.47 23.37
C TYR A 409 46.93 -47.58 21.88
N ASN A 410 46.19 -48.64 21.50
CA ASN A 410 45.70 -48.81 20.13
C ASN A 410 44.62 -47.78 19.75
N LYS A 411 43.78 -47.37 20.70
CA LYS A 411 42.75 -46.35 20.49
C LYS A 411 43.36 -44.97 20.23
N GLU A 412 44.44 -44.62 20.91
CA GLU A 412 45.16 -43.36 20.68
C GLU A 412 45.86 -43.32 19.32
N ILE A 413 46.50 -44.41 18.91
CA ILE A 413 47.21 -44.50 17.62
C ILE A 413 46.26 -44.40 16.42
N THR A 414 45.02 -44.87 16.57
CA THR A 414 44.02 -44.88 15.49
C THR A 414 43.10 -43.65 15.50
N ALA A 415 43.37 -42.65 16.38
CA ALA A 415 42.57 -41.44 16.52
C ALA A 415 42.78 -40.45 15.33
N THR A 416 42.09 -40.70 14.22
CA THR A 416 42.23 -39.94 12.97
C THR A 416 41.41 -38.64 12.91
N LYS A 417 40.37 -38.50 13.74
CA LYS A 417 39.41 -37.39 13.67
C LYS A 417 40.03 -35.99 13.85
N PRO A 418 40.88 -35.73 14.87
CA PRO A 418 41.50 -34.41 15.04
C PRO A 418 42.39 -34.01 13.86
N ILE A 419 43.06 -34.98 13.24
CA ILE A 419 43.92 -34.78 12.08
C ILE A 419 43.07 -34.41 10.85
N VAL A 420 41.94 -35.10 10.65
CA VAL A 420 40.97 -34.80 9.59
C VAL A 420 40.40 -33.38 9.74
N ASP A 421 39.96 -33.00 10.94
CA ASP A 421 39.39 -31.66 11.19
C ASP A 421 40.42 -30.56 10.91
N TYR A 422 41.69 -30.77 11.28
CA TYR A 422 42.78 -29.84 10.99
C TYR A 422 43.09 -29.73 9.50
N LEU A 423 43.15 -30.87 8.79
CA LEU A 423 43.30 -30.90 7.34
C LEU A 423 42.16 -30.19 6.61
N THR A 424 40.92 -30.38 7.04
CA THR A 424 39.76 -29.68 6.47
C THR A 424 39.88 -28.17 6.67
N LYS A 425 40.33 -27.71 7.85
CA LYS A 425 40.60 -26.30 8.11
C LYS A 425 41.67 -25.73 7.17
N ILE A 426 42.83 -26.39 7.04
CA ILE A 426 43.91 -25.94 6.16
C ILE A 426 43.46 -25.92 4.71
N ASN A 427 42.75 -26.96 4.25
CA ASN A 427 42.23 -27.01 2.88
C ASN A 427 41.28 -25.83 2.58
N ASN A 428 40.41 -25.48 3.53
CA ASN A 428 39.53 -24.31 3.39
C ASN A 428 40.30 -22.99 3.37
N GLN A 429 41.40 -22.86 4.14
CA GLN A 429 42.27 -21.69 4.11
C GLN A 429 43.01 -21.54 2.77
N ILE A 430 43.50 -22.64 2.18
CA ILE A 430 44.12 -22.60 0.84
C ILE A 430 43.08 -22.20 -0.20
N ALA A 431 41.88 -22.79 -0.11
CA ALA A 431 40.78 -22.49 -1.02
C ALA A 431 40.31 -21.04 -0.93
N HIS A 432 40.32 -20.43 0.26
CA HIS A 432 40.06 -19.01 0.46
C HIS A 432 41.02 -18.14 -0.37
N PHE A 433 42.33 -18.42 -0.30
CA PHE A 433 43.33 -17.74 -1.12
C PHE A 433 43.10 -17.95 -2.62
N ASP A 434 42.80 -19.18 -3.04
CA ASP A 434 42.59 -19.54 -4.45
C ASP A 434 41.46 -18.72 -5.10
N ILE A 435 40.44 -18.30 -4.32
CA ILE A 435 39.27 -17.57 -4.83
C ILE A 435 39.26 -16.07 -4.51
N GLN A 436 40.17 -15.56 -3.67
CA GLN A 436 40.07 -14.23 -3.05
C GLN A 436 39.91 -13.08 -4.05
N ASP A 437 40.77 -13.01 -5.08
CA ASP A 437 40.68 -11.97 -6.13
C ASP A 437 39.35 -12.04 -6.89
N SER A 438 38.92 -13.25 -7.26
CA SER A 438 37.67 -13.44 -7.99
C SER A 438 36.45 -13.11 -7.12
N TYR A 439 36.53 -13.35 -5.81
CA TYR A 439 35.49 -12.98 -4.86
C TYR A 439 35.37 -11.46 -4.68
N LEU A 440 36.48 -10.74 -4.57
CA LEU A 440 36.46 -9.27 -4.51
C LEU A 440 35.86 -8.64 -5.76
N ARG A 441 36.21 -9.16 -6.95
CA ARG A 441 35.61 -8.69 -8.22
C ARG A 441 34.13 -9.04 -8.31
N TYR A 442 33.73 -10.23 -7.85
CA TYR A 442 32.31 -10.59 -7.73
C TYR A 442 31.52 -9.58 -6.88
N LEU A 443 32.04 -9.20 -5.71
CA LEU A 443 31.39 -8.23 -4.84
C LEU A 443 31.23 -6.86 -5.52
N ALA A 444 32.28 -6.38 -6.19
CA ALA A 444 32.25 -5.12 -6.92
C ALA A 444 31.21 -5.15 -8.07
N CYS A 445 31.23 -6.19 -8.90
CA CYS A 445 30.27 -6.36 -9.99
C CYS A 445 28.84 -6.53 -9.47
N ALA A 446 28.64 -7.25 -8.36
CA ALA A 446 27.32 -7.45 -7.76
C ALA A 446 26.74 -6.15 -7.19
N ALA A 447 27.57 -5.32 -6.56
CA ALA A 447 27.17 -3.99 -6.10
C ALA A 447 26.79 -3.07 -7.27
N GLN A 448 27.57 -3.08 -8.35
CA GLN A 448 27.26 -2.27 -9.53
C GLN A 448 26.00 -2.76 -10.25
N ALA A 449 25.84 -4.07 -10.44
CA ALA A 449 24.63 -4.66 -11.03
C ALA A 449 23.38 -4.30 -10.22
N LYS A 450 23.46 -4.34 -8.89
CA LYS A 450 22.37 -3.90 -8.01
C LYS A 450 22.02 -2.43 -8.22
N LYS A 451 23.02 -1.54 -8.30
CA LYS A 451 22.82 -0.12 -8.55
C LYS A 451 22.16 0.16 -9.90
N GLU A 452 22.58 -0.54 -10.95
CA GLU A 452 21.98 -0.39 -12.29
C GLU A 452 20.55 -0.98 -12.35
N GLN A 453 20.27 -2.03 -11.58
CA GLN A 453 18.91 -2.58 -11.43
C GLN A 453 17.98 -1.62 -10.69
N GLU A 454 18.46 -0.99 -9.61
CA GLU A 454 17.68 0.02 -8.86
C GLU A 454 17.28 1.19 -9.76
N LYS A 455 18.20 1.71 -10.59
CA LYS A 455 17.87 2.73 -11.61
C LYS A 455 16.81 2.27 -12.61
N LEU A 456 16.87 1.01 -13.07
CA LEU A 456 15.86 0.47 -13.98
C LEU A 456 14.48 0.44 -13.33
N VAL A 457 14.40 0.03 -12.06
CA VAL A 457 13.14 0.02 -11.29
C VAL A 457 12.61 1.45 -11.09
N GLU A 458 13.48 2.43 -10.82
CA GLU A 458 13.09 3.84 -10.73
C GLU A 458 12.50 4.36 -12.05
N LEU A 459 13.14 4.08 -13.18
CA LEU A 459 12.64 4.45 -14.52
C LEU A 459 11.32 3.76 -14.87
N GLN A 460 11.17 2.47 -14.53
CA GLN A 460 9.91 1.74 -14.70
C GLN A 460 8.77 2.37 -13.89
N ASN A 461 9.03 2.71 -12.62
CA ASN A 461 8.05 3.36 -11.76
C ASN A 461 7.69 4.77 -12.26
N ALA A 462 8.68 5.55 -12.71
CA ALA A 462 8.45 6.87 -13.28
C ALA A 462 7.61 6.80 -14.57
N SER A 463 7.92 5.85 -15.46
CA SER A 463 7.16 5.62 -16.69
C SER A 463 5.72 5.19 -16.40
N ALA A 464 5.50 4.29 -15.43
CA ALA A 464 4.17 3.86 -15.03
C ALA A 464 3.32 5.01 -14.45
N ARG A 465 3.91 5.85 -13.58
CA ARG A 465 3.24 7.05 -13.02
C ARG A 465 2.87 8.05 -14.11
N THR A 466 3.80 8.34 -15.01
CA THR A 466 3.60 9.27 -16.14
C THR A 466 2.49 8.75 -17.06
N LYS A 467 2.49 7.44 -17.35
CA LYS A 467 1.43 6.80 -18.14
C LYS A 467 0.06 6.91 -17.47
N HIS A 468 -0.04 6.60 -16.17
CA HIS A 468 -1.30 6.75 -15.43
C HIS A 468 -1.82 8.18 -15.48
N ARG A 469 -0.92 9.17 -15.31
CA ARG A 469 -1.28 10.58 -15.42
C ARG A 469 -1.77 10.94 -16.82
N LEU A 470 -1.12 10.43 -17.86
CA LEU A 470 -1.57 10.62 -19.24
C LEU A 470 -2.96 10.03 -19.47
N ASP A 471 -3.20 8.80 -19.00
CA ASP A 471 -4.51 8.12 -19.11
C ASP A 471 -5.63 8.93 -18.41
N GLU A 472 -5.35 9.54 -17.24
CA GLU A 472 -6.26 10.46 -16.55
C GLU A 472 -6.58 11.71 -17.40
N LEU A 473 -5.55 12.35 -17.95
CA LEU A 473 -5.71 13.57 -18.77
C LEU A 473 -6.49 13.26 -20.06
N GLU A 474 -6.24 12.12 -20.70
CA GLU A 474 -6.99 11.67 -21.88
C GLU A 474 -8.45 11.35 -21.55
N ALA A 475 -8.73 10.75 -20.38
CA ALA A 475 -10.09 10.55 -19.90
C ALA A 475 -10.82 11.89 -19.66
N MET A 476 -10.14 12.88 -19.07
CA MET A 476 -10.68 14.24 -18.92
C MET A 476 -11.00 14.87 -20.29
N GLN A 477 -10.16 14.67 -21.31
CA GLN A 477 -10.40 15.21 -22.65
C GLN A 477 -11.66 14.60 -23.29
N LYS A 478 -11.90 13.31 -23.07
CA LYS A 478 -13.12 12.63 -23.53
C LYS A 478 -14.38 13.18 -22.88
N ASN A 479 -14.32 13.53 -21.59
CA ASN A 479 -15.45 14.14 -20.87
C ASN A 479 -15.82 15.53 -21.45
N VAL A 480 -14.84 16.30 -21.95
CA VAL A 480 -15.11 17.58 -22.60
C VAL A 480 -15.88 17.41 -23.93
N GLN A 481 -15.59 16.36 -24.70
CA GLN A 481 -16.36 16.07 -25.93
C GLN A 481 -17.83 15.75 -25.63
N VAL A 482 -18.11 15.07 -24.51
CA VAL A 482 -19.49 14.83 -24.04
C VAL A 482 -20.17 16.14 -23.62
N ALA A 483 -19.46 17.04 -22.92
CA ALA A 483 -20.02 18.34 -22.56
C ALA A 483 -20.42 19.16 -23.81
N VAL A 484 -19.63 19.10 -24.88
CA VAL A 484 -19.93 19.79 -26.16
C VAL A 484 -21.17 19.23 -26.84
N SER A 485 -21.40 17.91 -26.76
CA SER A 485 -22.62 17.31 -27.32
C SER A 485 -23.87 17.78 -26.55
N ILE A 486 -23.79 17.86 -25.22
CA ILE A 486 -24.86 18.41 -24.37
C ILE A 486 -25.13 19.87 -24.71
N ILE A 487 -24.09 20.69 -24.86
CA ILE A 487 -24.23 22.11 -25.24
C ILE A 487 -24.92 22.23 -26.60
N ASN A 488 -24.51 21.44 -27.61
CA ASN A 488 -25.13 21.46 -28.93
C ASN A 488 -26.61 21.03 -28.89
N ASN A 489 -26.97 20.06 -28.07
CA ASN A 489 -28.36 19.66 -27.87
C ASN A 489 -29.18 20.80 -27.22
N ASN A 490 -28.60 21.48 -26.24
CA ASN A 490 -29.22 22.62 -25.58
C ASN A 490 -29.42 23.80 -26.56
N LEU A 491 -28.41 24.11 -27.38
CA LEU A 491 -28.50 25.14 -28.43
C LEU A 491 -29.59 24.79 -29.44
N ASN A 492 -29.66 23.54 -29.90
CA ASN A 492 -30.72 23.09 -30.80
C ASN A 492 -32.11 23.26 -30.18
N TYR A 493 -32.24 23.00 -28.88
CA TYR A 493 -33.50 23.19 -28.15
C TYR A 493 -33.91 24.67 -28.08
N ILE A 494 -32.98 25.57 -27.76
CA ILE A 494 -33.27 27.02 -27.65
C ILE A 494 -33.62 27.62 -29.01
N PHE A 495 -32.84 27.32 -30.05
CA PHE A 495 -33.02 27.90 -31.38
C PHE A 495 -34.02 27.15 -32.25
N PHE A 496 -34.54 26.01 -31.79
CA PHE A 496 -35.35 25.07 -32.58
C PHE A 496 -34.69 24.75 -33.94
N SER A 497 -33.36 24.68 -33.95
CA SER A 497 -32.56 24.51 -35.17
C SER A 497 -31.21 23.86 -34.86
N ASN A 498 -30.88 22.82 -35.61
CA ASN A 498 -29.60 22.11 -35.52
C ASN A 498 -28.45 22.81 -36.28
N THR A 499 -28.76 23.90 -36.98
CA THR A 499 -27.80 24.64 -37.81
C THR A 499 -27.60 26.07 -37.36
N ARG A 500 -28.54 26.67 -36.61
CA ARG A 500 -28.45 28.08 -36.17
C ARG A 500 -27.17 28.36 -35.40
N PHE A 501 -26.83 27.50 -34.42
CA PHE A 501 -25.53 27.48 -33.77
C PHE A 501 -25.09 26.06 -33.45
N LYS A 502 -23.80 25.78 -33.69
CA LYS A 502 -23.17 24.50 -33.34
C LYS A 502 -21.71 24.70 -33.01
N ILE A 503 -21.26 24.13 -31.90
CA ILE A 503 -19.85 24.04 -31.55
C ILE A 503 -19.29 22.76 -32.18
N ASP A 504 -18.24 22.90 -32.99
CA ASP A 504 -17.59 21.80 -33.69
C ASP A 504 -16.10 21.74 -33.32
N TYR A 505 -15.49 20.56 -33.31
CA TYR A 505 -14.07 20.41 -32.98
C TYR A 505 -13.25 20.24 -34.27
N ARG A 506 -12.44 21.25 -34.62
CA ARG A 506 -11.60 21.24 -35.83
C ARG A 506 -10.19 21.73 -35.53
N ASN A 507 -9.19 21.05 -36.07
CA ASN A 507 -7.77 21.45 -35.97
C ASN A 507 -7.31 21.72 -34.52
N GLY A 508 -7.71 20.86 -33.58
CA GLY A 508 -7.33 21.00 -32.17
C GLY A 508 -8.12 22.03 -31.37
N ASN A 509 -9.09 22.72 -31.98
CA ASN A 509 -9.85 23.81 -31.35
C ASN A 509 -11.36 23.64 -31.53
N TYR A 510 -12.15 24.18 -30.60
CA TYR A 510 -13.60 24.26 -30.75
C TYR A 510 -13.96 25.53 -31.50
N ILE A 511 -14.63 25.37 -32.63
CA ILE A 511 -15.11 26.46 -33.46
C ILE A 511 -16.62 26.62 -33.34
N LEU A 512 -17.08 27.87 -33.32
CA LEU A 512 -18.51 28.17 -33.42
C LEU A 512 -18.93 28.24 -34.89
N LEU A 513 -19.96 27.47 -35.23
CA LEU A 513 -20.62 27.49 -36.53
C LEU A 513 -21.98 28.17 -36.39
N SER A 514 -22.31 29.09 -37.29
CA SER A 514 -23.64 29.63 -37.49
C SER A 514 -24.12 29.28 -38.90
N ASN A 515 -25.29 28.64 -38.99
CA ASN A 515 -25.84 28.08 -40.23
C ASN A 515 -24.82 27.24 -41.02
N GLY A 516 -24.03 26.43 -40.30
CA GLY A 516 -23.00 25.55 -40.85
C GLY A 516 -21.69 26.22 -41.29
N LYS A 517 -21.57 27.55 -41.20
CA LYS A 517 -20.37 28.32 -41.53
C LYS A 517 -19.67 28.79 -40.26
N SER A 518 -18.33 28.78 -40.25
CA SER A 518 -17.62 29.42 -39.14
C SER A 518 -17.88 30.91 -39.17
N VAL A 519 -18.21 31.46 -38.00
CA VAL A 519 -18.39 32.90 -37.80
C VAL A 519 -17.13 33.49 -37.18
N ARG A 520 -16.93 34.80 -37.32
CA ARG A 520 -15.90 35.54 -36.57
C ARG A 520 -16.45 36.04 -35.22
N PRO A 521 -15.60 36.24 -34.20
CA PRO A 521 -16.01 36.73 -32.89
C PRO A 521 -16.82 38.03 -32.96
N SER A 522 -16.41 38.95 -33.84
CA SER A 522 -17.10 40.22 -34.09
C SER A 522 -18.52 40.07 -34.67
N GLN A 523 -18.91 38.87 -35.09
CA GLN A 523 -20.22 38.58 -35.70
C GLN A 523 -21.17 37.86 -34.75
N VAL A 524 -20.70 37.47 -33.56
CA VAL A 524 -21.53 36.85 -32.52
C VAL A 524 -22.10 37.96 -31.65
N SER A 525 -23.43 38.01 -31.52
CA SER A 525 -24.07 39.02 -30.68
C SER A 525 -23.82 38.76 -29.19
N GLN A 526 -23.94 39.80 -28.35
CA GLN A 526 -23.84 39.64 -26.90
C GLN A 526 -24.90 38.66 -26.36
N GLY A 527 -26.10 38.68 -26.95
CA GLY A 527 -27.17 37.74 -26.60
C GLY A 527 -26.85 36.29 -26.97
N GLU A 528 -26.30 36.06 -28.17
CA GLU A 528 -25.86 34.72 -28.60
C GLU A 528 -24.76 34.16 -27.69
N ARG A 529 -23.84 35.01 -27.24
CA ARG A 529 -22.82 34.65 -26.24
C ARG A 529 -23.45 34.27 -24.90
N ASN A 530 -24.46 35.01 -24.45
CA ASN A 530 -25.19 34.72 -23.21
C ASN A 530 -25.92 33.37 -23.29
N ILE A 531 -26.57 33.06 -24.42
CA ILE A 531 -27.22 31.76 -24.68
C ILE A 531 -26.21 30.62 -24.61
N ILE A 532 -25.04 30.76 -25.27
CA ILE A 532 -23.97 29.74 -25.20
C ILE A 532 -23.48 29.57 -23.76
N GLY A 533 -23.32 30.67 -23.02
CA GLY A 533 -22.96 30.67 -21.61
C GLY A 533 -23.97 29.93 -20.74
N LEU A 534 -25.28 30.13 -20.96
CA LEU A 534 -26.34 29.44 -20.23
C LEU A 534 -26.37 27.94 -20.54
N CYS A 535 -26.17 27.56 -21.81
CA CYS A 535 -26.02 26.16 -22.20
C CYS A 535 -24.80 25.52 -21.52
N TYR A 536 -23.66 26.22 -21.49
CA TYR A 536 -22.45 25.77 -20.81
C TYR A 536 -22.64 25.67 -19.30
N PHE A 537 -23.35 26.61 -18.68
CA PHE A 537 -23.67 26.60 -17.25
C PHE A 537 -24.30 25.27 -16.82
N PHE A 538 -25.42 24.87 -17.44
CA PHE A 538 -26.07 23.61 -17.10
C PHE A 538 -25.25 22.38 -17.49
N ALA A 539 -24.52 22.41 -18.61
CA ALA A 539 -23.63 21.31 -19.00
C ALA A 539 -22.45 21.14 -18.01
N SER A 540 -21.92 22.25 -17.48
CA SER A 540 -20.78 22.26 -16.55
C SER A 540 -21.12 21.64 -15.19
N ILE A 541 -22.35 21.80 -14.72
CA ILE A 541 -22.83 21.21 -13.45
C ILE A 541 -22.74 19.68 -13.48
N LEU A 542 -22.92 19.08 -14.66
CA LEU A 542 -22.93 17.64 -14.88
C LEU A 542 -21.57 17.08 -15.35
N GLN A 543 -20.54 17.93 -15.46
CA GLN A 543 -19.21 17.47 -15.88
C GLN A 543 -18.70 16.41 -14.90
N ASN A 544 -18.13 15.33 -15.45
CA ASN A 544 -17.61 14.18 -14.71
C ASN A 544 -18.65 13.39 -13.90
N GLN A 545 -19.95 13.54 -14.21
CA GLN A 545 -21.04 12.78 -13.59
C GLN A 545 -21.87 12.05 -14.66
N GLU A 546 -22.38 10.86 -14.34
CA GLU A 546 -23.38 10.22 -15.20
C GLU A 546 -24.69 11.00 -15.14
N GLU A 547 -25.30 11.28 -16.30
CA GLU A 547 -26.53 12.09 -16.38
C GLU A 547 -27.66 11.55 -15.49
N SER A 548 -27.76 10.23 -15.32
CA SER A 548 -28.75 9.55 -14.47
C SER A 548 -28.60 9.86 -12.98
N SER A 549 -27.37 10.06 -12.50
CA SER A 549 -27.07 10.29 -11.08
C SER A 549 -26.88 11.78 -10.78
N GLY A 550 -26.42 12.56 -11.75
CA GLY A 550 -26.02 13.96 -11.55
C GLY A 550 -27.13 14.85 -11.02
N TYR A 551 -28.37 14.68 -11.46
CA TYR A 551 -29.52 15.46 -10.98
C TYR A 551 -30.04 15.05 -9.61
N THR A 552 -29.58 13.92 -9.05
CA THR A 552 -30.06 13.42 -7.75
C THR A 552 -29.31 14.03 -6.56
N LYS A 553 -28.24 14.78 -6.82
CA LYS A 553 -27.51 15.53 -5.79
C LYS A 553 -28.25 16.81 -5.39
N GLU A 554 -27.91 17.34 -4.22
CA GLU A 554 -28.44 18.59 -3.69
C GLU A 554 -27.66 19.78 -4.27
N TYR A 555 -28.37 20.75 -4.87
CA TYR A 555 -27.77 21.95 -5.48
C TYR A 555 -28.46 23.24 -5.05
N LEU A 556 -27.71 24.34 -5.07
CA LEU A 556 -28.24 25.71 -5.06
C LEU A 556 -27.87 26.40 -6.37
N LEU A 557 -28.87 26.68 -7.19
CA LEU A 557 -28.70 27.35 -8.49
C LEU A 557 -29.10 28.82 -8.35
N VAL A 558 -28.20 29.75 -8.68
CA VAL A 558 -28.48 31.19 -8.70
C VAL A 558 -28.30 31.69 -10.12
N ILE A 559 -29.33 32.29 -10.69
CA ILE A 559 -29.38 32.69 -12.10
C ILE A 559 -29.74 34.18 -12.16
N ASP A 560 -28.76 35.03 -12.45
CA ASP A 560 -28.92 36.48 -12.61
C ASP A 560 -29.17 36.82 -14.09
N ASP A 561 -30.33 37.40 -14.38
CA ASP A 561 -30.78 37.82 -15.71
C ASP A 561 -30.59 36.75 -16.82
N PRO A 562 -31.34 35.62 -16.77
CA PRO A 562 -31.19 34.53 -17.75
C PRO A 562 -31.53 34.91 -19.20
N VAL A 563 -32.30 35.99 -19.39
CA VAL A 563 -32.64 36.54 -20.71
C VAL A 563 -32.01 37.91 -20.81
N SER A 564 -31.07 38.09 -21.74
CA SER A 564 -30.48 39.40 -22.01
C SER A 564 -31.47 40.28 -22.77
N SER A 565 -31.35 41.60 -22.63
CA SER A 565 -32.09 42.58 -23.44
C SER A 565 -31.85 42.42 -24.96
N PHE A 566 -30.76 41.73 -25.35
CA PHE A 566 -30.41 41.45 -26.74
C PHE A 566 -31.02 40.15 -27.30
N ASP A 567 -31.74 39.38 -26.48
CA ASP A 567 -32.24 38.03 -26.82
C ASP A 567 -33.77 37.93 -26.95
N ILE A 568 -34.47 39.05 -27.17
CA ILE A 568 -35.94 39.08 -27.22
C ILE A 568 -36.50 38.08 -28.25
N GLU A 569 -35.86 37.94 -29.42
CA GLU A 569 -36.26 36.99 -30.47
C GLU A 569 -36.16 35.52 -30.02
N ASN A 570 -35.22 35.20 -29.13
CA ASN A 570 -34.98 33.84 -28.62
C ASN A 570 -35.63 33.59 -27.26
N LYS A 571 -36.33 34.59 -26.69
CA LYS A 571 -36.88 34.54 -25.33
C LYS A 571 -37.71 33.28 -25.08
N THR A 572 -38.61 32.92 -25.99
CA THR A 572 -39.44 31.71 -25.86
C THR A 572 -38.59 30.43 -25.75
N GLY A 573 -37.53 30.33 -26.55
CA GLY A 573 -36.59 29.22 -26.51
C GLY A 573 -35.80 29.16 -25.21
N ILE A 574 -35.29 30.31 -24.74
CA ILE A 574 -34.55 30.42 -23.48
C ILE A 574 -35.46 30.05 -22.30
N MET A 575 -36.69 30.58 -22.23
CA MET A 575 -37.63 30.27 -21.15
C MET A 575 -38.05 28.80 -21.15
N SER A 576 -38.28 28.21 -22.33
CA SER A 576 -38.56 26.78 -22.46
C SER A 576 -37.39 25.93 -21.99
N PHE A 577 -36.16 26.33 -22.34
CA PHE A 577 -34.93 25.67 -21.93
C PHE A 577 -34.71 25.76 -20.42
N LEU A 578 -34.91 26.95 -19.85
CA LEU A 578 -34.79 27.20 -18.42
C LEU A 578 -35.79 26.33 -17.63
N ARG A 579 -37.04 26.24 -18.09
CA ARG A 579 -38.05 25.32 -17.54
C ARG A 579 -37.58 23.87 -17.60
N TYR A 580 -37.05 23.44 -18.76
CA TYR A 580 -36.57 22.07 -18.95
C TYR A 580 -35.43 21.72 -17.99
N GLN A 581 -34.40 22.56 -17.92
CA GLN A 581 -33.23 22.34 -17.07
C GLN A 581 -33.58 22.42 -15.58
N LEU A 582 -34.28 23.48 -15.15
CA LEU A 582 -34.72 23.60 -13.75
C LEU A 582 -35.63 22.44 -13.36
N GLY A 583 -36.45 21.92 -14.27
CA GLY A 583 -37.25 20.72 -14.05
C GLY A 583 -36.40 19.50 -13.71
N LYS A 584 -35.32 19.25 -14.47
CA LYS A 584 -34.40 18.14 -14.17
C LYS A 584 -33.78 18.26 -12.78
N PHE A 585 -33.30 19.45 -12.40
CA PHE A 585 -32.65 19.67 -11.10
C PHE A 585 -33.63 19.70 -9.92
N LEU A 586 -34.71 20.47 -10.00
CA LEU A 586 -35.66 20.65 -8.91
C LEU A 586 -36.51 19.41 -8.64
N LEU A 587 -36.77 18.58 -9.66
CA LEU A 587 -37.47 17.31 -9.52
C LEU A 587 -36.50 16.14 -9.28
N GLY A 588 -35.23 16.26 -9.68
CA GLY A 588 -34.21 15.22 -9.43
C GLY A 588 -33.86 15.06 -7.94
N ASN A 589 -33.90 16.14 -7.16
CA ASN A 589 -33.67 16.10 -5.72
C ASN A 589 -34.64 17.05 -4.98
N LYS A 590 -35.23 16.53 -3.89
CA LYS A 590 -36.21 17.26 -3.08
C LYS A 590 -35.63 18.54 -2.45
N ASP A 591 -34.36 18.57 -2.11
CA ASP A 591 -33.64 19.63 -1.38
C ASP A 591 -32.92 20.61 -2.31
N THR A 592 -32.84 20.33 -3.62
CA THR A 592 -32.32 21.29 -4.62
C THR A 592 -33.22 22.51 -4.74
N ARG A 593 -32.60 23.70 -4.80
CA ARG A 593 -33.30 25.00 -4.83
C ARG A 593 -32.71 25.93 -5.89
N ALA A 594 -33.54 26.81 -6.43
CA ALA A 594 -33.14 27.77 -7.46
C ALA A 594 -33.57 29.21 -7.13
N ILE A 595 -32.71 30.17 -7.44
CA ILE A 595 -32.95 31.60 -7.30
C ILE A 595 -32.83 32.20 -8.70
N ILE A 596 -33.87 32.83 -9.20
CA ILE A 596 -33.81 33.57 -10.47
C ILE A 596 -34.02 35.04 -10.16
N MET A 597 -33.08 35.87 -10.59
CA MET A 597 -33.12 37.31 -10.42
C MET A 597 -33.26 37.95 -11.79
N THR A 598 -34.13 38.95 -11.93
CA THR A 598 -34.24 39.67 -13.20
C THR A 598 -34.70 41.11 -13.07
N HIS A 599 -34.29 41.95 -14.01
CA HIS A 599 -34.83 43.30 -14.18
C HIS A 599 -35.99 43.37 -15.18
N ASP A 600 -36.23 42.31 -15.97
CA ASP A 600 -37.27 42.27 -16.99
C ASP A 600 -38.56 41.66 -16.44
N LEU A 601 -39.62 42.45 -16.37
CA LEU A 601 -40.92 42.00 -15.85
C LEU A 601 -41.55 40.86 -16.66
N PRO A 602 -41.60 40.91 -17.99
CA PRO A 602 -42.02 39.78 -18.80
C PRO A 602 -41.28 38.48 -18.44
N THR A 603 -39.95 38.51 -18.31
CA THR A 603 -39.14 37.35 -17.89
C THR A 603 -39.46 36.91 -16.47
N TYR A 604 -39.70 37.86 -15.56
CA TYR A 604 -40.18 37.57 -14.21
C TYR A 604 -41.51 36.81 -14.24
N TYR A 605 -42.52 37.31 -14.97
CA TYR A 605 -43.82 36.65 -15.06
C TYR A 605 -43.75 35.26 -15.70
N ASP A 606 -42.93 35.09 -16.74
CA ASP A 606 -42.73 33.78 -17.36
C ASP A 606 -41.98 32.82 -16.41
N SER A 607 -41.00 33.31 -15.66
CA SER A 607 -40.29 32.52 -14.63
C SER A 607 -41.20 32.12 -13.47
N GLU A 608 -42.17 32.96 -13.10
CA GLU A 608 -43.19 32.65 -12.09
C GLU A 608 -44.05 31.45 -12.53
N LYS A 609 -44.46 31.41 -13.80
CA LYS A 609 -45.20 30.26 -14.35
C LYS A 609 -44.36 28.97 -14.27
N ILE A 610 -43.06 29.06 -14.59
CA ILE A 610 -42.12 27.93 -14.45
C ILE A 610 -42.08 27.43 -13.01
N PHE A 611 -41.86 28.33 -12.05
CA PHE A 611 -41.84 27.94 -10.63
C PHE A 611 -43.17 27.37 -10.17
N LYS A 612 -44.30 27.93 -10.61
CA LYS A 612 -45.64 27.43 -10.29
C LYS A 612 -45.83 25.98 -10.76
N GLU A 613 -45.48 25.69 -12.00
CA GLU A 613 -45.57 24.34 -12.58
C GLU A 613 -44.63 23.35 -11.86
N LEU A 614 -43.36 23.71 -11.71
CA LEU A 614 -42.35 22.83 -11.10
C LEU A 614 -42.61 22.59 -9.61
N THR A 615 -43.08 23.60 -8.89
CA THR A 615 -43.43 23.47 -7.46
C THR A 615 -44.63 22.53 -7.29
N ALA A 616 -45.66 22.64 -8.15
CA ALA A 616 -46.79 21.71 -8.14
C ALA A 616 -46.35 20.26 -8.46
N ALA A 617 -45.48 20.07 -9.45
CA ALA A 617 -44.94 18.74 -9.78
C ALA A 617 -44.08 18.14 -8.65
N SER A 618 -43.39 18.98 -7.87
CA SER A 618 -42.49 18.55 -6.79
C SER A 618 -43.19 18.06 -5.52
N GLU A 619 -44.52 18.20 -5.41
CA GLU A 619 -45.31 17.73 -4.27
C GLU A 619 -45.15 16.21 -4.04
N THR A 620 -45.07 15.44 -5.13
CA THR A 620 -44.88 13.98 -5.08
C THR A 620 -43.53 13.57 -4.47
N ILE A 621 -42.49 14.39 -4.67
CA ILE A 621 -41.11 14.09 -4.25
C ILE A 621 -40.82 14.68 -2.86
N CYS A 622 -41.48 15.79 -2.52
CA CYS A 622 -41.32 16.43 -1.22
C CYS A 622 -42.21 15.81 -0.12
N GLY A 623 -43.31 15.14 -0.48
CA GLY A 623 -44.29 14.58 0.46
C GLY A 623 -45.20 15.64 1.10
N GLU A 624 -44.96 16.91 0.82
CA GLU A 624 -45.78 18.07 1.19
C GLU A 624 -45.79 19.05 0.02
N LYS A 625 -46.79 19.94 -0.03
CA LYS A 625 -46.87 21.00 -1.04
C LYS A 625 -45.82 22.08 -0.75
N PRO A 626 -44.73 22.16 -1.53
CA PRO A 626 -43.70 23.16 -1.32
C PRO A 626 -44.17 24.53 -1.83
N VAL A 627 -43.37 25.56 -1.57
CA VAL A 627 -43.62 26.94 -2.00
C VAL A 627 -42.40 27.54 -2.72
N TYR A 628 -42.63 28.65 -3.41
CA TYR A 628 -41.58 29.53 -3.93
C TYR A 628 -41.87 30.96 -3.47
N ARG A 629 -40.83 31.80 -3.41
CA ARG A 629 -40.94 33.19 -2.97
C ARG A 629 -40.95 34.15 -4.13
N LEU A 630 -41.72 35.23 -4.00
CA LEU A 630 -41.83 36.31 -4.98
C LEU A 630 -41.43 37.62 -4.30
N TYR A 631 -40.27 38.13 -4.64
CA TYR A 631 -39.68 39.30 -4.01
C TYR A 631 -39.33 40.39 -5.03
N GLU A 632 -39.29 41.61 -4.52
CA GLU A 632 -38.73 42.77 -5.18
C GLU A 632 -37.60 43.34 -4.32
N LEU A 633 -36.45 43.62 -4.94
CA LEU A 633 -35.32 44.28 -4.28
C LEU A 633 -35.50 45.80 -4.40
N LYS A 634 -35.85 46.47 -3.29
CA LYS A 634 -35.90 47.94 -3.20
C LYS A 634 -35.06 48.41 -2.03
N ASN A 635 -34.25 49.45 -2.25
CA ASN A 635 -33.43 50.08 -1.21
C ASN A 635 -32.66 49.05 -0.39
N GLN A 636 -32.00 48.10 -1.09
CA GLN A 636 -31.19 47.03 -0.48
C GLN A 636 -31.98 46.07 0.44
N LYS A 637 -33.32 46.02 0.34
CA LYS A 637 -34.20 45.14 1.13
C LYS A 637 -35.15 44.36 0.23
N LEU A 638 -35.51 43.16 0.69
CA LEU A 638 -36.54 42.35 0.05
C LEU A 638 -37.92 42.81 0.51
N VAL A 639 -38.79 43.13 -0.45
CA VAL A 639 -40.23 43.35 -0.21
C VAL A 639 -41.03 42.33 -1.02
N THR A 640 -42.24 41.99 -0.57
CA THR A 640 -43.10 41.05 -1.31
C THR A 640 -43.52 41.65 -2.65
N PHE A 641 -43.35 40.88 -3.74
CA PHE A 641 -43.74 41.33 -5.06
C PHE A 641 -45.27 41.31 -5.23
N SER A 642 -45.86 42.45 -5.58
CA SER A 642 -47.32 42.59 -5.75
C SER A 642 -47.78 42.19 -7.17
N TYR A 643 -47.90 40.88 -7.41
CA TYR A 643 -48.18 40.29 -8.72
C TYR A 643 -49.47 40.79 -9.41
N ASN A 644 -50.58 40.92 -8.67
CA ASN A 644 -51.92 41.15 -9.25
C ASN A 644 -52.34 42.63 -9.40
N LYS A 645 -51.52 43.60 -8.97
CA LYS A 645 -51.92 45.04 -8.92
C LYS A 645 -50.93 46.00 -9.56
N ARG A 646 -49.81 45.53 -10.12
CA ARG A 646 -48.74 46.39 -10.61
C ARG A 646 -48.99 46.81 -12.05
N GLN A 647 -49.13 48.11 -12.29
CA GLN A 647 -49.13 48.72 -13.62
C GLN A 647 -47.85 49.55 -13.74
N GLU A 648 -46.90 49.13 -14.59
CA GLU A 648 -45.61 49.83 -14.82
C GLU A 648 -45.82 51.32 -15.11
N TYR A 649 -46.79 51.65 -15.95
CA TYR A 649 -47.13 53.02 -16.28
C TYR A 649 -47.51 53.87 -15.05
N SER A 650 -48.32 53.32 -14.13
CA SER A 650 -48.67 53.98 -12.87
C SER A 650 -47.43 54.18 -11.97
N GLU A 651 -46.51 53.21 -11.95
CA GLU A 651 -45.28 53.33 -11.19
C GLU A 651 -44.36 54.43 -11.74
N LEU A 652 -44.25 54.56 -13.07
CA LEU A 652 -43.50 55.66 -13.70
C LEU A 652 -44.10 57.03 -13.33
N ILE A 653 -45.42 57.17 -13.39
CA ILE A 653 -46.12 58.40 -12.97
C ILE A 653 -45.83 58.73 -11.50
N LYS A 654 -45.93 57.74 -10.60
CA LYS A 654 -45.68 57.94 -9.16
C LYS A 654 -44.23 58.34 -8.87
N ILE A 655 -43.26 57.78 -9.57
CA ILE A 655 -41.85 58.17 -9.43
C ILE A 655 -41.66 59.63 -9.84
N VAL A 656 -42.19 60.03 -10.99
CA VAL A 656 -42.03 61.40 -11.47
C VAL A 656 -42.74 62.39 -10.56
N TYR A 657 -43.90 62.04 -10.00
CA TYR A 657 -44.60 62.86 -9.01
C TYR A 657 -43.80 63.00 -7.70
N ASN A 658 -43.29 61.90 -7.16
CA ASN A 658 -42.46 61.95 -5.94
C ASN A 658 -41.14 62.70 -6.17
N TYR A 659 -40.56 62.58 -7.36
CA TYR A 659 -39.37 63.34 -7.74
C TYR A 659 -39.66 64.84 -7.88
N ALA A 660 -40.81 65.20 -8.46
CA ALA A 660 -41.28 66.58 -8.52
C ALA A 660 -41.48 67.21 -7.12
N LEU A 661 -41.76 66.39 -6.10
CA LEU A 661 -41.83 66.80 -4.69
C LEU A 661 -40.47 66.85 -3.97
N GLY A 662 -39.39 66.40 -4.61
CA GLY A 662 -38.06 66.30 -4.00
C GLY A 662 -37.87 65.06 -3.12
N ASN A 663 -38.79 64.09 -3.15
CA ASN A 663 -38.79 62.92 -2.27
C ASN A 663 -38.19 61.65 -2.91
N ALA A 664 -37.62 61.75 -4.12
CA ALA A 664 -37.16 60.60 -4.90
C ALA A 664 -35.78 60.85 -5.55
N THR A 665 -34.87 61.50 -4.81
CA THR A 665 -33.54 61.91 -5.30
C THR A 665 -32.70 60.75 -5.83
N GLU A 666 -32.99 59.52 -5.40
CA GLU A 666 -32.33 58.31 -5.90
C GLU A 666 -32.52 58.06 -7.41
N TYR A 667 -33.51 58.70 -8.05
CA TYR A 667 -33.75 58.60 -9.49
C TYR A 667 -33.08 59.71 -10.31
N GLU A 668 -32.36 60.66 -9.71
CA GLU A 668 -31.82 61.86 -10.38
C GLU A 668 -31.08 61.56 -11.70
N LEU A 669 -30.30 60.47 -11.74
CA LEU A 669 -29.51 60.09 -12.92
C LEU A 669 -30.36 59.53 -14.07
N VAL A 670 -31.51 58.92 -13.75
CA VAL A 670 -32.36 58.19 -14.72
C VAL A 670 -33.71 58.84 -14.95
N ILE A 671 -34.06 59.88 -14.19
CA ILE A 671 -35.39 60.50 -14.18
C ILE A 671 -35.79 61.05 -15.54
N GLY A 672 -34.84 61.59 -16.32
CA GLY A 672 -35.11 62.07 -17.68
C GLY A 672 -35.68 60.99 -18.59
N ASN A 673 -35.12 59.77 -18.52
CA ASN A 673 -35.61 58.63 -19.26
C ASN A 673 -36.98 58.14 -18.74
N ILE A 674 -37.20 58.16 -17.42
CA ILE A 674 -38.49 57.81 -16.81
C ILE A 674 -39.58 58.78 -17.26
N MET A 675 -39.31 60.10 -17.25
CA MET A 675 -40.23 61.13 -17.73
C MET A 675 -40.56 60.92 -19.21
N ARG A 676 -39.56 60.60 -20.04
CA ARG A 676 -39.77 60.29 -21.46
C ARG A 676 -40.68 59.08 -21.64
N GLN A 677 -40.36 57.95 -21.01
CA GLN A 677 -41.16 56.72 -21.13
C GLN A 677 -42.61 56.93 -20.69
N MET A 678 -42.81 57.68 -19.60
CA MET A 678 -44.14 58.03 -19.11
C MET A 678 -44.90 58.91 -20.10
N LEU A 679 -44.28 59.99 -20.60
CA LEU A 679 -44.93 60.90 -21.53
C LEU A 679 -45.18 60.23 -22.89
N GLU A 680 -44.26 59.40 -23.36
CA GLU A 680 -44.35 58.63 -24.62
C GLU A 680 -45.46 57.58 -24.55
N ALA A 681 -45.60 56.88 -23.42
CA ALA A 681 -46.71 55.95 -23.20
C ALA A 681 -48.06 56.68 -23.22
N PHE A 682 -48.16 57.86 -22.59
CA PHE A 682 -49.35 58.70 -22.65
C PHE A 682 -49.66 59.17 -24.07
N SER A 683 -48.68 59.80 -24.74
CA SER A 683 -48.85 60.42 -26.05
C SER A 683 -49.19 59.40 -27.13
N THR A 684 -48.52 58.25 -27.10
CA THR A 684 -48.72 57.18 -28.08
C THR A 684 -50.10 56.56 -27.89
N PHE A 685 -50.51 56.28 -26.65
CA PHE A 685 -51.81 55.67 -26.37
C PHE A 685 -52.97 56.62 -26.64
N GLN A 686 -52.87 57.88 -26.22
CA GLN A 686 -53.97 58.84 -26.29
C GLN A 686 -54.08 59.52 -27.67
N TYR A 687 -52.97 59.74 -28.36
CA TYR A 687 -52.92 60.56 -29.58
C TYR A 687 -52.19 59.90 -30.77
N LYS A 688 -51.55 58.74 -30.59
CA LYS A 688 -50.72 58.08 -31.63
C LYS A 688 -49.58 58.99 -32.12
N LYS A 689 -48.96 59.73 -31.20
CA LYS A 689 -47.89 60.71 -31.47
C LYS A 689 -46.69 60.48 -30.55
N GLY A 690 -45.51 60.90 -31.02
CA GLY A 690 -44.30 60.95 -30.18
C GLY A 690 -44.46 61.89 -28.99
N PHE A 691 -43.61 61.75 -27.99
CA PHE A 691 -43.68 62.57 -26.77
C PHE A 691 -43.29 64.03 -27.03
N ASP A 692 -42.57 64.32 -28.11
CA ASP A 692 -42.15 65.64 -28.57
C ASP A 692 -43.23 66.30 -29.45
N ASP A 693 -43.90 65.52 -30.30
CA ASP A 693 -44.96 65.99 -31.20
C ASP A 693 -46.16 66.60 -30.46
N ILE A 694 -46.53 66.08 -29.28
CA ILE A 694 -47.73 66.52 -28.56
C ILE A 694 -47.68 67.98 -28.08
N SER A 695 -46.47 68.54 -27.97
CA SER A 695 -46.26 69.94 -27.61
C SER A 695 -46.27 70.89 -28.81
N THR A 696 -46.21 70.38 -30.05
CA THR A 696 -46.18 71.21 -31.27
C THR A 696 -47.38 71.01 -32.17
N ASP A 697 -48.17 69.95 -31.94
CA ASP A 697 -49.42 69.70 -32.65
C ASP A 697 -50.52 70.66 -32.16
N GLN A 698 -50.89 71.60 -33.02
CA GLN A 698 -51.90 72.63 -32.74
C GLN A 698 -53.27 72.04 -32.35
N SER A 699 -53.62 70.85 -32.84
CA SER A 699 -54.88 70.21 -32.50
C SER A 699 -54.91 69.70 -31.05
N ILE A 700 -53.75 69.31 -30.52
CA ILE A 700 -53.60 68.85 -29.13
C ILE A 700 -53.48 70.05 -28.20
N LEU A 701 -52.69 71.05 -28.57
CA LEU A 701 -52.57 72.30 -27.80
C LEU A 701 -53.94 73.01 -27.66
N ALA A 702 -54.81 72.92 -28.66
CA ALA A 702 -56.17 73.47 -28.59
C ALA A 702 -57.03 72.88 -27.45
N LEU A 703 -56.67 71.71 -26.90
CA LEU A 703 -57.37 71.09 -25.76
C LEU A 703 -57.05 71.76 -24.41
N LEU A 704 -55.99 72.58 -24.35
CA LEU A 704 -55.60 73.27 -23.12
C LEU A 704 -56.59 74.41 -22.80
N PRO A 705 -56.94 74.62 -21.51
CA PRO A 705 -58.06 75.48 -21.11
C PRO A 705 -57.82 76.99 -21.30
N GLU A 706 -56.57 77.44 -21.38
CA GLU A 706 -56.20 78.86 -21.52
C GLU A 706 -55.04 79.04 -22.52
N ASP A 707 -55.03 80.15 -23.26
CA ASP A 707 -54.01 80.44 -24.29
C ASP A 707 -52.60 80.61 -23.72
N VAL A 708 -52.49 81.00 -22.46
CA VAL A 708 -51.22 81.09 -21.73
C VAL A 708 -50.53 79.71 -21.67
N TYR A 709 -51.29 78.64 -21.39
CA TYR A 709 -50.74 77.28 -21.36
C TYR A 709 -50.35 76.78 -22.75
N LYS A 710 -51.13 77.13 -23.78
CA LYS A 710 -50.79 76.77 -25.17
C LYS A 710 -49.43 77.35 -25.55
N THR A 711 -49.26 78.65 -25.34
CA THR A 711 -48.01 79.36 -25.61
C THR A 711 -46.85 78.80 -24.80
N TYR A 712 -47.08 78.47 -23.52
CA TYR A 712 -46.05 77.89 -22.67
C TYR A 712 -45.56 76.54 -23.16
N PHE A 713 -46.48 75.57 -23.31
CA PHE A 713 -46.11 74.20 -23.67
C PHE A 713 -45.61 74.08 -25.11
N GLU A 714 -46.08 74.91 -26.03
CA GLU A 714 -45.54 75.01 -27.40
C GLU A 714 -44.05 75.36 -27.42
N ASN A 715 -43.64 76.22 -26.50
CA ASN A 715 -42.26 76.70 -26.40
C ASN A 715 -41.44 75.98 -25.33
N LEU A 716 -42.04 75.04 -24.57
CA LEU A 716 -41.35 74.31 -23.51
C LEU A 716 -40.40 73.27 -24.11
N MET A 717 -39.10 73.51 -24.01
CA MET A 717 -38.05 72.63 -24.53
C MET A 717 -37.75 71.43 -23.62
N TYR A 718 -38.78 70.79 -23.04
CA TYR A 718 -38.60 69.63 -22.16
C TYR A 718 -37.88 68.46 -22.86
N ARG A 719 -37.98 68.39 -24.19
CA ARG A 719 -37.29 67.41 -25.03
C ARG A 719 -35.77 67.38 -24.83
N LEU A 720 -35.13 68.52 -24.52
CA LEU A 720 -33.69 68.58 -24.23
C LEU A 720 -33.32 67.79 -22.98
N ILE A 721 -34.20 67.76 -21.98
CA ILE A 721 -33.99 67.03 -20.72
C ILE A 721 -34.31 65.54 -20.91
N LEU A 722 -35.38 65.25 -21.67
CA LEU A 722 -35.89 63.89 -21.90
C LEU A 722 -35.03 63.08 -22.90
N ASN A 723 -34.31 63.75 -23.81
CA ASN A 723 -33.47 63.11 -24.83
C ASN A 723 -32.06 62.73 -24.35
N ASN A 724 -31.63 63.18 -23.17
CA ASN A 724 -30.29 62.92 -22.65
C ASN A 724 -29.94 61.43 -22.49
N GLY A 725 -30.92 60.52 -22.50
CA GLY A 725 -30.69 59.08 -22.40
C GLY A 725 -30.53 58.30 -23.72
N SER A 726 -30.93 58.85 -24.88
CA SER A 726 -31.10 58.02 -26.10
C SER A 726 -30.33 58.47 -27.36
N HIS A 727 -29.57 59.57 -27.33
CA HIS A 727 -28.94 60.11 -28.54
C HIS A 727 -27.45 59.77 -28.65
N ARG A 728 -27.16 58.54 -29.07
CA ARG A 728 -25.86 58.23 -29.71
C ARG A 728 -25.66 59.06 -30.98
N LEU A 729 -26.73 59.46 -31.68
CA LEU A 729 -26.67 60.18 -32.96
C LEU A 729 -26.14 61.61 -32.80
N GLU A 730 -26.70 62.41 -31.88
CA GLU A 730 -26.29 63.81 -31.66
C GLU A 730 -24.93 63.93 -30.94
N GLN A 731 -24.61 62.98 -30.07
CA GLN A 731 -23.28 62.86 -29.46
C GLN A 731 -22.19 62.57 -30.52
N THR A 732 -22.52 61.77 -31.55
CA THR A 732 -21.59 61.49 -32.66
C THR A 732 -21.46 62.70 -33.60
N GLN A 733 -22.51 63.50 -33.77
CA GLN A 733 -22.50 64.70 -34.62
C GLN A 733 -21.81 65.91 -33.99
N SER A 734 -21.86 66.07 -32.66
CA SER A 734 -21.35 67.26 -31.97
C SER A 734 -19.89 67.15 -31.49
N MET A 735 -19.28 65.96 -31.48
CA MET A 735 -17.92 65.70 -30.96
C MET A 735 -17.61 66.42 -29.63
N SER A 736 -18.60 66.55 -28.75
CA SER A 736 -18.46 67.19 -27.45
C SER A 736 -18.21 66.15 -26.36
N ASP A 737 -17.34 66.49 -25.40
CA ASP A 737 -16.83 65.59 -24.37
C ASP A 737 -17.93 64.82 -23.62
N MET A 738 -17.62 63.55 -23.28
CA MET A 738 -18.48 62.57 -22.60
C MET A 738 -18.90 62.96 -21.15
N TYR A 739 -18.93 64.25 -20.81
CA TYR A 739 -19.32 64.81 -19.51
C TYR A 739 -20.66 65.59 -19.58
N PHE A 740 -21.56 65.26 -20.51
CA PHE A 740 -22.84 65.98 -20.63
C PHE A 740 -23.85 65.65 -19.51
N PHE A 741 -23.67 64.54 -18.77
CA PHE A 741 -24.55 64.16 -17.65
C PHE A 741 -24.59 65.21 -16.52
N THR A 742 -23.60 66.10 -16.44
CA THR A 742 -23.46 67.16 -15.42
C THR A 742 -24.00 68.53 -15.84
N VAL A 743 -24.63 68.68 -17.02
CA VAL A 743 -25.02 70.01 -17.54
C VAL A 743 -26.40 70.48 -17.05
N ILE A 744 -27.30 69.56 -16.65
CA ILE A 744 -28.67 69.91 -16.19
C ILE A 744 -28.80 69.66 -14.70
N SER A 745 -29.17 70.70 -13.96
CA SER A 745 -29.31 70.67 -12.49
C SER A 745 -30.48 69.80 -12.02
N ASP A 746 -30.39 69.23 -10.82
CA ASP A 746 -31.51 68.51 -10.19
C ASP A 746 -32.77 69.38 -10.11
N SER A 747 -32.62 70.68 -9.82
CA SER A 747 -33.71 71.65 -9.81
C SER A 747 -34.42 71.80 -11.16
N GLU A 748 -33.68 71.77 -12.27
CA GLU A 748 -34.28 71.84 -13.62
C GLU A 748 -35.04 70.55 -13.95
N LYS A 749 -34.48 69.39 -13.59
CA LYS A 749 -35.16 68.10 -13.76
C LYS A 749 -36.45 68.05 -12.93
N GLN A 750 -36.44 68.52 -11.69
CA GLN A 750 -37.63 68.59 -10.83
C GLN A 750 -38.67 69.57 -11.40
N ARG A 751 -38.24 70.72 -11.92
CA ARG A 751 -39.13 71.67 -12.61
C ARG A 751 -39.81 71.01 -13.81
N THR A 752 -39.05 70.35 -14.67
CA THR A 752 -39.59 69.66 -15.85
C THR A 752 -40.52 68.51 -15.48
N ALA A 753 -40.25 67.78 -14.39
CA ALA A 753 -41.17 66.79 -13.86
C ALA A 753 -42.53 67.40 -13.50
N LYS A 754 -42.55 68.56 -12.80
CA LYS A 754 -43.78 69.30 -12.49
C LYS A 754 -44.51 69.72 -13.77
N GLU A 755 -43.80 70.30 -14.71
CA GLU A 755 -44.37 70.82 -15.96
C GLU A 755 -44.99 69.72 -16.82
N ILE A 756 -44.33 68.56 -16.96
CA ILE A 756 -44.88 67.43 -17.72
C ILE A 756 -46.12 66.85 -17.04
N LEU A 757 -46.11 66.73 -15.71
CA LEU A 757 -47.29 66.29 -14.96
C LEU A 757 -48.45 67.28 -15.10
N CYS A 758 -48.18 68.59 -15.04
CA CYS A 758 -49.16 69.63 -15.33
C CYS A 758 -49.69 69.52 -16.77
N PHE A 759 -48.83 69.23 -17.74
CA PHE A 759 -49.23 69.07 -19.13
C PHE A 759 -50.22 67.92 -19.30
N ILE A 760 -49.90 66.74 -18.76
CA ILE A 760 -50.81 65.57 -18.76
C ILE A 760 -52.09 65.89 -17.97
N TYR A 761 -52.00 66.57 -16.83
CA TYR A 761 -53.15 66.96 -16.02
C TYR A 761 -54.13 67.88 -16.76
N LEU A 762 -53.61 68.86 -17.49
CA LEU A 762 -54.40 69.80 -18.28
C LEU A 762 -55.03 69.13 -19.50
N LEU A 763 -54.32 68.20 -20.14
CA LEU A 763 -54.85 67.43 -21.27
C LEU A 763 -55.88 66.38 -20.84
N ASN A 764 -55.66 65.69 -19.71
CA ASN A 764 -56.54 64.65 -19.20
C ASN A 764 -56.43 64.48 -17.67
N LYS A 765 -57.20 65.29 -16.93
CA LYS A 765 -57.27 65.27 -15.46
C LYS A 765 -57.56 63.89 -14.88
N LYS A 766 -58.61 63.20 -15.38
CA LYS A 766 -59.04 61.91 -14.80
C LYS A 766 -58.00 60.81 -14.98
N HIS A 767 -57.30 60.83 -16.11
CA HIS A 767 -56.20 59.90 -16.40
C HIS A 767 -55.10 60.00 -15.35
N LEU A 768 -54.52 61.19 -15.18
CA LEU A 768 -53.40 61.38 -14.26
C LEU A 768 -53.77 61.06 -12.81
N LEU A 769 -54.94 61.50 -12.36
CA LEU A 769 -55.40 61.28 -10.97
C LEU A 769 -55.61 59.79 -10.65
N SER A 770 -56.13 59.01 -11.61
CA SER A 770 -56.33 57.57 -11.41
C SER A 770 -54.99 56.84 -11.24
N HIS A 771 -53.94 57.27 -11.93
CA HIS A 771 -52.61 56.68 -11.82
C HIS A 771 -51.84 57.12 -10.57
N LEU A 772 -52.18 58.27 -9.99
CA LEU A 772 -51.62 58.78 -8.74
C LEU A 772 -52.40 58.35 -7.49
N GLU A 773 -53.42 57.49 -7.62
CA GLU A 773 -54.19 56.99 -6.48
C GLU A 773 -53.25 56.38 -5.40
N GLY A 774 -53.40 56.90 -4.17
CA GLY A 774 -52.55 56.56 -3.02
C GLY A 774 -51.43 57.56 -2.69
N CYS A 775 -51.17 58.56 -3.54
CA CYS A 775 -50.28 59.68 -3.22
C CYS A 775 -51.04 60.79 -2.44
N THR A 776 -50.33 61.60 -1.64
CA THR A 776 -50.93 62.70 -0.87
C THR A 776 -50.92 64.02 -1.65
N ASP A 777 -51.92 64.87 -1.36
CA ASP A 777 -52.03 66.26 -1.82
C ASP A 777 -51.96 66.49 -3.35
N ILE A 778 -52.31 65.47 -4.13
CA ILE A 778 -52.15 65.43 -5.60
C ILE A 778 -52.78 66.62 -6.30
N GLU A 779 -54.08 66.86 -6.09
CA GLU A 779 -54.78 67.95 -6.78
C GLU A 779 -54.28 69.33 -6.32
N SER A 780 -53.97 69.48 -5.03
CA SER A 780 -53.44 70.74 -4.49
C SER A 780 -52.10 71.08 -5.13
N ASN A 781 -51.19 70.10 -5.21
CA ASN A 781 -49.87 70.28 -5.79
C ASN A 781 -49.94 70.58 -7.29
N LEU A 782 -50.72 69.80 -8.07
CA LEU A 782 -50.85 70.02 -9.51
C LEU A 782 -51.51 71.37 -9.83
N GLN A 783 -52.53 71.79 -9.07
CA GLN A 783 -53.14 73.10 -9.25
C GLN A 783 -52.17 74.24 -8.92
N HIS A 784 -51.38 74.10 -7.85
CA HIS A 784 -50.35 75.07 -7.49
C HIS A 784 -49.31 75.20 -8.61
N TRP A 785 -48.77 74.09 -9.11
CA TRP A 785 -47.78 74.12 -10.19
C TRP A 785 -48.34 74.66 -11.50
N CYS A 786 -49.60 74.36 -11.85
CA CYS A 786 -50.26 74.99 -13.01
C CYS A 786 -50.37 76.52 -12.83
N ASN A 787 -50.73 76.99 -11.63
CA ASN A 787 -50.79 78.43 -11.35
C ASN A 787 -49.41 79.09 -11.42
N ASP A 788 -48.35 78.41 -10.97
CA ASP A 788 -46.97 78.91 -11.08
C ASP A 788 -46.56 79.09 -12.55
N ILE A 789 -46.89 78.12 -13.41
CA ILE A 789 -46.68 78.23 -14.86
C ILE A 789 -47.41 79.45 -15.42
N LYS A 790 -48.69 79.61 -15.08
CA LYS A 790 -49.51 80.75 -15.54
C LYS A 790 -48.91 82.10 -15.13
N ASN A 791 -48.46 82.21 -13.88
CA ASN A 791 -47.83 83.43 -13.37
C ASN A 791 -46.48 83.73 -14.05
N SER A 792 -45.71 82.69 -14.41
CA SER A 792 -44.42 82.84 -15.08
C SER A 792 -44.51 83.34 -16.52
N CYS A 793 -45.67 83.21 -17.18
CA CYS A 793 -45.92 83.72 -18.54
C CYS A 793 -46.56 85.11 -18.58
N LEU A 794 -47.05 85.60 -17.43
CA LEU A 794 -47.67 86.93 -17.30
C LEU A 794 -46.68 88.00 -16.83
N MET A 795 -45.46 87.60 -16.45
CA MET A 795 -44.28 88.47 -16.36
C MET A 795 -43.53 88.46 -17.68
#